data_AF-A0ABD6N856-F1
#
_entry.id   AF-A0ABD6N856-F1
#
_cell.length_a   1.000
_cell.length_b   1.000
_cell.length_c   1.000
_cell.angle_alpha   90.00
_cell.angle_beta   90.00
_cell.angle_gamma   90.00
#
_symmetry.space_group_name_H-M   'P 1'
#
loop_
_entity.id
_entity.type
_entity.pdbx_description
1 polymer ?
#
loop_
_entity_poly.entity_id
_entity_poly.type
_entity_poly.pdbx_seq_one_letter_code
_entity_poly.pdbx_strand_id
1 'polypeptide(L)'
;YLGRPGLTAERFVASPFGDGGRMYRTGDLVRWRSDGNLEFVGRADDQVKVRGFRIELGEIESVLLSHASVARVAVVAREDEPGQRRLVAYVVGENVEPDVLRTYAGLSLPEYMVPSVVVVLDDLPLTVNGKLDRRALPAPDFASLVTATEPRNDRERLLCTLMAELLSLPSVGVEDNFFTLGGDSILSIQLVGAARRAGLKFAVRDVFERQSAAGLATVATEATDEKAEEDGAGIGSLPLTPILGWKAESGARTDEFNHSMVVRVPAGMRQTDLTAALQALLDHHDALRMHVVADEDSGWSVHIPEPGSVPAGLCLTRVDAGPFDDELLRAMLTGHSVAARGRLSPEAGLMVQAVWFDRGPVEPGLLTLVINHLVVDGVSWRILLPDLAEAWAQAAAGRQIELPPVGTSFRRWAHRLRDAAQEPALRADLSSWVDVLSAPDPQLGRRPLDPDRDTRASAGHLTTYLPVELTREVVEAAATVLEAGVDEVLLAGLTLAMAKWRPDGGTRLLLDLESHGRDEELVAGADLSRTVGWFTALHPVRLDPGVHDQIEAWAGGPAAGQVFKQVKSQLREYGRNGIGYGLLRHCNPHTAAAFAGLAGPQMRFNYLGRAPGGAGDWSVLPGTVGVAGSGPMPLPYVLEVNVLLTDGPTGPELAARWTWAGELLTENEVYELADLWLYAVTALTEYAARPDAAGMTPADVSHGSLSQDDIDEFEAELDEEWGA
;
A
#
# COMPACT_ATOMS: atom_id res chain seq x y z
N TYR A 1 -9.84 -31.91 -15.34
CA TYR A 1 -8.38 -31.73 -15.37
C TYR A 1 -7.88 -31.88 -16.79
N LEU A 2 -7.21 -30.85 -17.33
CA LEU A 2 -6.74 -30.85 -18.72
C LEU A 2 -5.70 -31.97 -18.93
N GLY A 3 -5.87 -32.78 -19.98
CA GLY A 3 -4.98 -33.91 -20.30
C GLY A 3 -5.00 -35.10 -19.32
N ARG A 4 -5.81 -35.06 -18.24
CA ARG A 4 -5.84 -36.12 -17.20
C ARG A 4 -7.27 -36.71 -17.02
N PRO A 5 -7.70 -37.62 -17.91
CA PRO A 5 -9.07 -38.16 -17.90
C PRO A 5 -9.35 -39.06 -16.68
N GLY A 6 -8.36 -39.82 -16.19
CA GLY A 6 -8.51 -40.66 -14.99
C GLY A 6 -8.85 -39.85 -13.73
N LEU A 7 -8.08 -38.78 -13.48
CA LEU A 7 -8.31 -37.87 -12.36
C LEU A 7 -9.65 -37.13 -12.48
N THR A 8 -10.07 -36.82 -13.71
CA THR A 8 -11.37 -36.19 -13.98
C THR A 8 -12.51 -37.14 -13.65
N ALA A 9 -12.42 -38.42 -14.04
CA ALA A 9 -13.43 -39.42 -13.74
C ALA A 9 -13.50 -39.76 -12.23
N GLU A 10 -12.38 -39.65 -11.51
CA GLU A 10 -12.34 -39.88 -10.07
C GLU A 10 -13.01 -38.76 -9.25
N ARG A 11 -12.87 -37.51 -9.70
CA ARG A 11 -13.39 -36.33 -8.97
C ARG A 11 -14.76 -35.88 -9.44
N PHE A 12 -15.07 -35.95 -10.74
CA PHE A 12 -16.38 -35.59 -11.31
C PHE A 12 -17.21 -36.84 -11.56
N VAL A 13 -17.92 -37.28 -10.53
CA VAL A 13 -18.68 -38.53 -10.52
C VAL A 13 -20.13 -38.33 -10.94
N ALA A 14 -20.82 -39.41 -11.32
CA ALA A 14 -22.25 -39.36 -11.62
C ALA A 14 -23.07 -39.00 -10.36
N SER A 15 -24.07 -38.13 -10.52
CA SER A 15 -25.02 -37.79 -9.45
C SER A 15 -26.05 -38.92 -9.29
N PRO A 16 -26.20 -39.52 -8.09
CA PRO A 16 -27.23 -40.53 -7.84
C PRO A 16 -28.62 -39.92 -7.56
N PHE A 17 -28.75 -38.58 -7.56
CA PHE A 17 -29.96 -37.88 -7.11
C PHE A 17 -31.03 -37.63 -8.19
N GLY A 18 -30.91 -38.31 -9.34
CA GLY A 18 -32.04 -38.53 -10.28
C GLY A 18 -32.21 -37.54 -11.43
N ASP A 19 -31.34 -36.54 -11.55
CA ASP A 19 -31.38 -35.51 -12.60
C ASP A 19 -30.41 -35.78 -13.77
N GLY A 20 -29.66 -36.88 -13.74
CA GLY A 20 -28.62 -37.19 -14.72
C GLY A 20 -27.41 -36.25 -14.63
N GLY A 21 -27.28 -35.48 -13.55
CA GLY A 21 -26.20 -34.53 -13.31
C GLY A 21 -24.87 -35.17 -12.90
N ARG A 22 -23.86 -34.32 -12.70
CA ARG A 22 -22.53 -34.71 -12.20
C ARG A 22 -22.26 -34.04 -10.87
N MET A 23 -21.61 -34.73 -9.96
CA MET A 23 -21.15 -34.19 -8.67
C MET A 23 -19.62 -34.13 -8.63
N TYR A 24 -19.08 -33.15 -7.90
CA TYR A 24 -17.65 -33.01 -7.69
C TYR A 24 -17.25 -33.41 -6.27
N ARG A 25 -16.28 -34.34 -6.13
CA ARG A 25 -15.71 -34.75 -4.84
C ARG A 25 -14.68 -33.73 -4.36
N THR A 26 -15.10 -32.80 -3.51
CA THR A 26 -14.27 -31.71 -2.97
C THR A 26 -13.12 -32.19 -2.08
N GLY A 27 -13.29 -33.34 -1.41
CA GLY A 27 -12.36 -33.83 -0.38
C GLY A 27 -12.57 -33.19 1.00
N ASP A 28 -13.60 -32.34 1.12
CA ASP A 28 -13.95 -31.63 2.34
C ASP A 28 -14.92 -32.44 3.20
N LEU A 29 -14.61 -32.53 4.49
CA LEU A 29 -15.48 -33.11 5.49
C LEU A 29 -16.39 -32.00 6.04
N VAL A 30 -17.69 -32.15 5.86
CA VAL A 30 -18.70 -31.18 6.30
C VAL A 30 -19.79 -31.86 7.13
N ARG A 31 -20.45 -31.09 8.00
CA ARG A 31 -21.59 -31.54 8.80
C ARG A 31 -22.74 -30.53 8.72
N TRP A 32 -23.97 -31.03 8.65
CA TRP A 32 -25.17 -30.22 8.73
C TRP A 32 -25.42 -29.71 10.16
N ARG A 33 -25.68 -28.41 10.30
CA ARG A 33 -26.15 -27.78 11.53
C ARG A 33 -27.69 -27.78 11.59
N SER A 34 -28.23 -27.59 12.78
CA SER A 34 -29.69 -27.62 13.04
C SER A 34 -30.46 -26.46 12.42
N ASP A 35 -29.77 -25.38 12.05
CA ASP A 35 -30.31 -24.21 11.35
C ASP A 35 -30.34 -24.40 9.82
N GLY A 36 -29.89 -25.55 9.32
CA GLY A 36 -29.86 -25.88 7.89
C GLY A 36 -28.60 -25.40 7.16
N ASN A 37 -27.61 -24.82 7.86
CA ASN A 37 -26.33 -24.45 7.27
C ASN A 37 -25.32 -25.61 7.32
N LEU A 38 -24.31 -25.56 6.44
CA LEU A 38 -23.20 -26.51 6.42
C LEU A 38 -22.00 -25.96 7.19
N GLU A 39 -21.49 -26.76 8.13
CA GLU A 39 -20.28 -26.48 8.89
C GLU A 39 -19.11 -27.32 8.35
N PHE A 40 -18.01 -26.64 8.03
CA PHE A 40 -16.77 -27.29 7.59
C PHE A 40 -15.99 -27.86 8.79
N VAL A 41 -15.55 -29.12 8.69
CA VAL A 41 -14.93 -29.88 9.79
C VAL A 41 -13.44 -30.18 9.53
N GLY A 42 -13.03 -30.34 8.27
CA GLY A 42 -11.65 -30.68 7.91
C GLY A 42 -11.56 -31.36 6.54
N ARG A 43 -10.47 -32.12 6.29
CA ARG A 43 -10.25 -32.83 5.02
C ARG A 43 -9.76 -34.26 5.20
N ALA A 44 -9.92 -35.05 4.15
CA ALA A 44 -9.58 -36.47 4.13
C ALA A 44 -8.24 -36.83 3.45
N ASP A 45 -7.47 -35.85 2.94
CA ASP A 45 -6.21 -36.05 2.19
C ASP A 45 -4.94 -35.47 2.85
N ASP A 46 -3.75 -35.92 2.40
CA ASP A 46 -2.40 -35.61 2.93
C ASP A 46 -1.84 -34.22 2.48
N GLN A 47 -2.67 -33.39 1.84
CA GLN A 47 -2.30 -32.03 1.44
C GLN A 47 -2.02 -31.16 2.67
N VAL A 48 -0.86 -30.52 2.67
CA VAL A 48 -0.46 -29.63 3.77
C VAL A 48 -0.56 -28.17 3.36
N LYS A 49 -0.77 -27.30 4.34
CA LYS A 49 -0.71 -25.86 4.17
C LYS A 49 0.61 -25.33 4.71
N VAL A 50 1.39 -24.67 3.87
CA VAL A 50 2.70 -24.08 4.20
C VAL A 50 2.74 -22.68 3.59
N ARG A 51 2.96 -21.63 4.40
CA ARG A 51 3.01 -20.21 3.95
C ARG A 51 1.76 -19.74 3.17
N GLY A 52 0.60 -20.31 3.52
CA GLY A 52 -0.68 -20.05 2.85
C GLY A 52 -0.93 -20.92 1.62
N PHE A 53 0.08 -21.61 1.09
CA PHE A 53 -0.03 -22.47 -0.07
C PHE A 53 -0.47 -23.89 0.30
N ARG A 54 -1.30 -24.47 -0.56
CA ARG A 54 -1.81 -25.84 -0.44
C ARG A 54 -0.97 -26.76 -1.31
N ILE A 55 -0.15 -27.58 -0.67
CA ILE A 55 0.97 -28.26 -1.31
C ILE A 55 0.77 -29.78 -1.26
N GLU A 56 0.97 -30.42 -2.41
CA GLU A 56 1.04 -31.87 -2.55
C GLU A 56 2.48 -32.35 -2.37
N LEU A 57 2.79 -32.92 -1.20
CA LEU A 57 4.16 -33.30 -0.86
C LEU A 57 4.75 -34.33 -1.84
N GLY A 58 3.91 -35.21 -2.38
CA GLY A 58 4.34 -36.23 -3.35
C GLY A 58 4.83 -35.66 -4.68
N GLU A 59 4.40 -34.45 -5.05
CA GLU A 59 4.90 -33.76 -6.27
C GLU A 59 6.35 -33.32 -6.09
N ILE A 60 6.67 -32.80 -4.91
CA ILE A 60 8.02 -32.38 -4.54
C ILE A 60 8.93 -33.61 -4.41
N GLU A 61 8.43 -34.68 -3.77
CA GLU A 61 9.15 -35.96 -3.69
C GLU A 61 9.47 -36.52 -5.08
N SER A 62 8.52 -36.46 -6.02
CA SER A 62 8.72 -36.95 -7.39
C SER A 62 9.80 -36.17 -8.15
N VAL A 63 9.88 -34.85 -7.97
CA VAL A 63 10.92 -34.03 -8.62
C VAL A 63 12.28 -34.33 -8.01
N LEU A 64 12.39 -34.39 -6.67
CA LEU A 64 13.66 -34.68 -6.00
C LEU A 64 14.17 -36.10 -6.29
N LEU A 65 13.28 -37.09 -6.39
CA LEU A 65 13.61 -38.46 -6.79
C LEU A 65 14.12 -38.59 -8.23
N SER A 66 13.83 -37.62 -9.10
CA SER A 66 14.33 -37.63 -10.48
C SER A 66 15.81 -37.26 -10.58
N HIS A 67 16.40 -36.68 -9.52
CA HIS A 67 17.80 -36.30 -9.49
C HIS A 67 18.70 -37.52 -9.24
N ALA A 68 19.77 -37.67 -10.04
CA ALA A 68 20.58 -38.89 -10.08
C ALA A 68 21.29 -39.25 -8.75
N SER A 69 21.50 -38.29 -7.86
CA SER A 69 22.10 -38.52 -6.53
C SER A 69 21.11 -38.99 -5.47
N VAL A 70 19.79 -38.97 -5.73
CA VAL A 70 18.75 -39.28 -4.73
C VAL A 70 18.20 -40.69 -4.94
N ALA A 71 18.36 -41.56 -3.95
CA ALA A 71 17.82 -42.92 -3.97
C ALA A 71 16.43 -43.03 -3.33
N ARG A 72 16.18 -42.27 -2.25
CA ARG A 72 14.88 -42.16 -1.57
C ARG A 72 14.68 -40.75 -1.04
N VAL A 73 13.44 -40.27 -1.03
CA VAL A 73 13.07 -38.97 -0.45
C VAL A 73 11.77 -39.06 0.31
N ALA A 74 11.65 -38.26 1.36
CA ALA A 74 10.39 -37.95 2.02
C ALA A 74 10.32 -36.45 2.27
N VAL A 75 9.26 -35.78 1.83
CA VAL A 75 9.02 -34.37 2.10
C VAL A 75 7.93 -34.28 3.15
N VAL A 76 8.17 -33.45 4.17
CA VAL A 76 7.21 -33.22 5.24
C VAL A 76 7.07 -31.73 5.51
N ALA A 77 5.86 -31.30 5.86
CA ALA A 77 5.66 -29.99 6.45
C ALA A 77 5.90 -30.09 7.96
N ARG A 78 6.94 -29.41 8.46
CA ARG A 78 7.21 -29.28 9.89
C ARG A 78 6.76 -27.93 10.42
N GLU A 79 6.36 -27.92 11.69
CA GLU A 79 5.99 -26.76 12.48
C GLU A 79 6.79 -26.83 13.78
N ASP A 80 8.00 -26.27 13.76
CA ASP A 80 8.90 -26.26 14.93
C ASP A 80 8.68 -25.01 15.81
N GLU A 81 8.07 -23.95 15.26
CA GLU A 81 7.53 -22.77 15.97
C GLU A 81 6.03 -22.59 15.66
N PRO A 82 5.18 -22.17 16.64
CA PRO A 82 3.74 -22.06 16.44
C PRO A 82 3.38 -21.10 15.30
N GLY A 83 2.62 -21.60 14.32
CA GLY A 83 2.17 -20.79 13.17
C GLY A 83 3.14 -20.72 11.98
N GLN A 84 4.34 -21.29 12.09
CA GLN A 84 5.32 -21.31 11.00
C GLN A 84 5.53 -22.73 10.47
N ARG A 85 4.72 -23.11 9.48
CA ARG A 85 4.93 -24.36 8.73
C ARG A 85 5.93 -24.17 7.61
N ARG A 86 6.88 -25.10 7.48
CA ARG A 86 7.94 -25.11 6.46
C ARG A 86 8.10 -26.50 5.85
N LEU A 87 8.45 -26.56 4.56
CA LEU A 87 8.72 -27.81 3.87
C LEU A 87 10.17 -28.26 4.12
N VAL A 88 10.35 -29.52 4.49
CA VAL A 88 11.66 -30.12 4.73
C VAL A 88 11.74 -31.43 3.95
N ALA A 89 12.77 -31.58 3.12
CA ALA A 89 13.03 -32.80 2.37
C ALA A 89 14.12 -33.63 3.05
N TYR A 90 13.82 -34.88 3.36
CA TYR A 90 14.79 -35.85 3.88
C TYR A 90 15.17 -36.80 2.76
N VAL A 91 16.45 -36.82 2.40
CA VAL A 91 16.97 -37.54 1.23
C VAL A 91 18.02 -38.56 1.65
N VAL A 92 17.98 -39.72 1.01
CA VAL A 92 18.99 -40.78 1.13
C VAL A 92 19.58 -41.00 -0.25
N GLY A 93 20.90 -40.99 -0.39
CA GLY A 93 21.58 -41.12 -1.68
C GLY A 93 23.08 -40.97 -1.58
N GLU A 94 23.80 -41.16 -2.69
CA GLU A 94 25.26 -41.02 -2.75
C GLU A 94 25.66 -39.65 -3.31
N ASN A 95 26.64 -38.99 -2.68
CA ASN A 95 27.12 -37.65 -3.06
C ASN A 95 26.01 -36.58 -3.15
N VAL A 96 25.09 -36.57 -2.18
CA VAL A 96 23.99 -35.61 -2.14
C VAL A 96 24.48 -34.24 -1.63
N GLU A 97 24.36 -33.22 -2.47
CA GLU A 97 24.60 -31.81 -2.10
C GLU A 97 23.26 -31.07 -1.93
N PRO A 98 22.91 -30.57 -0.73
CA PRO A 98 21.61 -29.95 -0.42
C PRO A 98 21.22 -28.74 -1.29
N ASP A 99 22.15 -27.82 -1.55
CA ASP A 99 21.86 -26.59 -2.31
C ASP A 99 21.68 -26.86 -3.80
N VAL A 100 22.41 -27.84 -4.34
CA VAL A 100 22.22 -28.31 -5.71
C VAL A 100 20.82 -28.92 -5.87
N LEU A 101 20.35 -29.70 -4.89
CA LEU A 101 18.99 -30.26 -4.92
C LEU A 101 17.89 -29.21 -4.77
N ARG A 102 18.10 -28.15 -3.98
CA ARG A 102 17.16 -27.03 -3.88
C ARG A 102 17.09 -26.23 -5.17
N THR A 103 18.24 -25.94 -5.77
CA THR A 103 18.33 -25.26 -7.06
C THR A 103 17.65 -26.10 -8.14
N TYR A 104 17.96 -27.40 -8.20
CA TYR A 104 17.35 -28.34 -9.13
C TYR A 104 15.83 -28.44 -8.95
N ALA A 105 15.34 -28.51 -7.71
CA ALA A 105 13.91 -28.45 -7.43
C ALA A 105 13.29 -27.13 -7.91
N GLY A 106 13.96 -25.99 -7.71
CA GLY A 106 13.52 -24.67 -8.19
C GLY A 106 13.50 -24.51 -9.70
N LEU A 107 14.22 -25.35 -10.47
CA LEU A 107 14.11 -25.39 -11.93
C LEU A 107 12.79 -26.00 -12.42
N SER A 108 12.09 -26.76 -11.57
CA SER A 108 10.90 -27.55 -11.96
C SER A 108 9.69 -27.37 -11.04
N LEU A 109 9.87 -26.69 -9.91
CA LEU A 109 8.85 -26.43 -8.90
C LEU A 109 8.78 -24.94 -8.57
N PRO A 110 7.58 -24.39 -8.32
CA PRO A 110 7.43 -23.05 -7.75
C PRO A 110 8.17 -22.90 -6.42
N GLU A 111 8.67 -21.70 -6.11
CA GLU A 111 9.55 -21.47 -4.95
C GLU A 111 8.93 -21.93 -3.62
N TYR A 112 7.62 -21.76 -3.43
CA TYR A 112 6.93 -22.20 -2.22
C TYR A 112 6.82 -23.73 -2.07
N MET A 113 7.00 -24.50 -3.15
CA MET A 113 7.08 -25.97 -3.16
C MET A 113 8.52 -26.47 -3.03
N VAL A 114 9.51 -25.62 -3.31
CA VAL A 114 10.92 -25.96 -3.07
C VAL A 114 11.12 -26.15 -1.55
N PRO A 115 11.68 -27.28 -1.11
CA PRO A 115 11.95 -27.49 0.31
C PRO A 115 12.80 -26.36 0.86
N SER A 116 12.37 -25.81 2.00
CA SER A 116 13.11 -24.76 2.68
C SER A 116 14.46 -25.27 3.19
N VAL A 117 14.56 -26.57 3.49
CA VAL A 117 15.79 -27.27 3.88
C VAL A 117 15.80 -28.69 3.33
N VAL A 118 16.97 -29.17 2.91
CA VAL A 118 17.23 -30.56 2.49
C VAL A 118 18.17 -31.21 3.50
N VAL A 119 17.75 -32.32 4.12
CA VAL A 119 18.49 -33.06 5.16
C VAL A 119 18.90 -34.44 4.64
N VAL A 120 20.19 -34.73 4.65
CA VAL A 120 20.72 -36.02 4.16
C VAL A 120 20.76 -37.04 5.30
N LEU A 121 20.23 -38.25 5.07
CA LEU A 121 20.18 -39.36 6.02
C LEU A 121 20.81 -40.63 5.46
N ASP A 122 21.30 -41.50 6.35
CA ASP A 122 21.77 -42.84 5.97
C ASP A 122 20.60 -43.76 5.56
N ASP A 123 19.44 -43.64 6.22
CA ASP A 123 18.20 -44.32 5.86
C ASP A 123 16.96 -43.54 6.35
N LEU A 124 15.81 -43.73 5.69
CA LEU A 124 14.52 -43.19 6.14
C LEU A 124 13.95 -44.09 7.26
N PRO A 125 13.63 -43.55 8.45
CA PRO A 125 13.07 -44.34 9.54
C PRO A 125 11.65 -44.83 9.19
N LEU A 126 11.41 -46.14 9.31
CA LEU A 126 10.13 -46.78 9.02
C LEU A 126 9.52 -47.42 10.27
N THR A 127 8.20 -47.38 10.37
CA THR A 127 7.40 -48.10 11.38
C THR A 127 7.38 -49.61 11.11
N VAL A 128 6.95 -50.42 12.09
CA VAL A 128 6.82 -51.89 11.96
C VAL A 128 5.93 -52.36 10.80
N ASN A 129 5.08 -51.48 10.27
CA ASN A 129 4.21 -51.74 9.12
C ASN A 129 4.77 -51.21 7.79
N GLY A 130 6.04 -50.79 7.76
CA GLY A 130 6.73 -50.32 6.55
C GLY A 130 6.36 -48.91 6.08
N LYS A 131 5.64 -48.11 6.88
CA LYS A 131 5.34 -46.70 6.59
C LYS A 131 6.35 -45.76 7.24
N LEU A 132 6.61 -44.59 6.65
CA LEU A 132 7.50 -43.55 7.19
C LEU A 132 7.14 -43.18 8.64
N ASP A 133 8.11 -43.28 9.55
CA ASP A 133 7.97 -42.82 10.92
C ASP A 133 8.39 -41.36 11.05
N ARG A 134 7.42 -40.45 10.82
CA ARG A 134 7.64 -39.00 10.85
C ARG A 134 8.13 -38.47 12.20
N ARG A 135 7.92 -39.21 13.31
CA ARG A 135 8.37 -38.79 14.64
C ARG A 135 9.85 -39.08 14.90
N ALA A 136 10.43 -39.99 14.12
CA ALA A 136 11.84 -40.36 14.22
C ALA A 136 12.76 -39.54 13.29
N LEU A 137 12.20 -38.60 12.51
CA LEU A 137 12.97 -37.71 11.63
C LEU A 137 13.70 -36.61 12.44
N PRO A 138 15.02 -36.39 12.23
CA PRO A 138 15.78 -35.35 12.93
C PRO A 138 15.30 -33.93 12.57
N ALA A 139 15.59 -32.94 13.40
CA ALA A 139 15.20 -31.55 13.15
C ALA A 139 16.18 -30.82 12.20
N PRO A 140 15.71 -29.98 11.25
CA PRO A 140 16.55 -29.19 10.34
C PRO A 140 17.07 -27.89 10.99
N ASP A 141 18.12 -27.31 10.40
CA ASP A 141 18.68 -26.00 10.77
C ASP A 141 18.24 -24.92 9.74
N PHE A 142 17.64 -23.81 10.21
CA PHE A 142 16.85 -22.87 9.40
C PHE A 142 17.46 -21.48 9.19
N ALA A 143 18.70 -21.25 9.62
CA ALA A 143 19.38 -19.96 9.52
C ALA A 143 19.80 -19.55 8.06
N SER A 144 19.20 -20.13 7.01
CA SER A 144 19.73 -20.14 5.64
C SER A 144 18.93 -19.35 4.58
N LEU A 145 17.83 -18.67 4.91
CA LEU A 145 16.99 -17.90 3.96
C LEU A 145 17.20 -16.38 3.97
N VAL A 146 17.78 -15.82 5.03
CA VAL A 146 18.40 -14.49 4.98
C VAL A 146 19.69 -14.68 4.20
N THR A 147 20.01 -13.83 3.22
CA THR A 147 21.38 -13.87 2.73
C THR A 147 22.27 -13.55 3.94
N ALA A 148 23.10 -14.49 4.39
CA ALA A 148 24.04 -14.27 5.49
C ALA A 148 25.17 -13.30 5.09
N THR A 149 24.92 -12.46 4.07
CA THR A 149 25.82 -11.41 3.61
C THR A 149 25.83 -10.33 4.67
N GLU A 150 26.83 -10.42 5.55
CA GLU A 150 27.00 -9.47 6.62
C GLU A 150 27.31 -8.06 6.09
N PRO A 151 26.87 -7.01 6.79
CA PRO A 151 27.29 -5.64 6.53
C PRO A 151 28.80 -5.49 6.48
N ARG A 152 29.29 -4.97 5.35
CA ARG A 152 30.71 -4.73 5.07
C ARG A 152 31.23 -3.46 5.75
N ASN A 153 30.33 -2.54 6.09
CA ASN A 153 30.64 -1.27 6.76
C ASN A 153 29.49 -0.82 7.68
N ASP A 154 29.75 0.23 8.48
CA ASP A 154 28.78 0.73 9.46
C ASP A 154 27.53 1.34 8.82
N ARG A 155 27.63 1.88 7.60
CA ARG A 155 26.48 2.44 6.87
C ARG A 155 25.52 1.34 6.44
N GLU A 156 26.05 0.27 5.85
CA GLU A 156 25.26 -0.92 5.49
C GLU A 156 24.59 -1.52 6.73
N ARG A 157 25.32 -1.61 7.86
CA ARG A 157 24.78 -2.16 9.11
C ARG A 157 23.58 -1.36 9.60
N LEU A 158 23.74 -0.03 9.63
CA LEU A 158 22.68 0.88 10.01
C LEU A 158 21.47 0.76 9.08
N LEU A 159 21.68 0.76 7.77
CA LEU A 159 20.60 0.64 6.79
C LEU A 159 19.85 -0.70 6.91
N CYS A 160 20.55 -1.82 7.08
CA CYS A 160 19.92 -3.12 7.34
C CYS A 160 19.04 -3.11 8.60
N THR A 161 19.51 -2.50 9.70
CA THR A 161 18.72 -2.36 10.93
C THR A 161 17.46 -1.53 10.68
N LEU A 162 17.59 -0.37 10.04
CA LEU A 162 16.45 0.51 9.76
C LEU A 162 15.43 -0.16 8.82
N MET A 163 15.88 -0.87 7.80
CA MET A 163 15.01 -1.63 6.89
C MET A 163 14.27 -2.75 7.63
N ALA A 164 14.99 -3.52 8.46
CA ALA A 164 14.39 -4.61 9.24
C ALA A 164 13.30 -4.08 10.19
N GLU A 165 13.55 -2.96 10.87
CA GLU A 165 12.56 -2.31 11.75
C GLU A 165 11.33 -1.83 10.98
N LEU A 166 11.52 -1.11 9.86
CA LEU A 166 10.42 -0.56 9.06
C LEU A 166 9.56 -1.64 8.40
N LEU A 167 10.19 -2.74 7.97
CA LEU A 167 9.52 -3.88 7.33
C LEU A 167 9.00 -4.90 8.35
N SER A 168 9.26 -4.70 9.65
CA SER A 168 8.92 -5.64 10.72
C SER A 168 9.51 -7.05 10.51
N LEU A 169 10.77 -7.10 10.08
CA LEU A 169 11.53 -8.33 9.83
C LEU A 169 12.60 -8.56 10.94
N PRO A 170 12.95 -9.82 11.27
CA PRO A 170 14.01 -10.09 12.25
C PRO A 170 15.41 -9.60 11.84
N SER A 171 15.70 -9.65 10.54
CA SER A 171 16.94 -9.16 9.93
C SER A 171 16.77 -8.98 8.42
N VAL A 172 17.60 -8.13 7.81
CA VAL A 172 17.67 -7.88 6.36
C VAL A 172 19.14 -7.97 5.94
N GLY A 173 19.45 -8.76 4.90
CA GLY A 173 20.76 -8.86 4.27
C GLY A 173 21.11 -7.63 3.44
N VAL A 174 22.40 -7.36 3.21
CA VAL A 174 22.82 -6.10 2.55
C VAL A 174 22.39 -5.96 1.10
N GLU A 175 22.23 -7.07 0.38
CA GLU A 175 21.80 -7.09 -1.03
C GLU A 175 20.30 -7.39 -1.17
N ASP A 176 19.57 -7.58 -0.07
CA ASP A 176 18.13 -7.86 -0.13
C ASP A 176 17.38 -6.63 -0.67
N ASN A 177 16.48 -6.85 -1.63
CA ASN A 177 15.71 -5.79 -2.26
C ASN A 177 14.59 -5.29 -1.32
N PHE A 178 14.62 -4.00 -1.00
CA PHE A 178 13.68 -3.32 -0.09
C PHE A 178 12.22 -3.46 -0.52
N PHE A 179 11.93 -3.38 -1.82
CA PHE A 179 10.56 -3.48 -2.35
C PHE A 179 10.07 -4.93 -2.37
N THR A 180 10.94 -5.90 -2.68
CA THR A 180 10.62 -7.34 -2.58
C THR A 180 10.32 -7.77 -1.14
N LEU A 181 10.97 -7.15 -0.17
CA LEU A 181 10.68 -7.35 1.26
C LEU A 181 9.42 -6.61 1.75
N GLY A 182 8.70 -5.91 0.86
CA GLY A 182 7.43 -5.24 1.15
C GLY A 182 7.52 -3.73 1.39
N GLY A 183 8.62 -3.09 0.99
CA GLY A 183 8.78 -1.63 0.98
C GLY A 183 7.85 -0.94 -0.03
N ASP A 184 7.44 0.29 0.27
CA ASP A 184 6.65 1.16 -0.60
C ASP A 184 7.16 2.62 -0.55
N SER A 185 6.53 3.54 -1.28
CA SER A 185 6.92 4.96 -1.33
C SER A 185 6.86 5.64 0.04
N ILE A 186 5.95 5.23 0.92
CA ILE A 186 5.85 5.82 2.26
C ILE A 186 6.92 5.25 3.19
N LEU A 187 7.15 3.94 3.15
CA LEU A 187 8.26 3.30 3.87
C LEU A 187 9.62 3.85 3.40
N SER A 188 9.74 4.23 2.12
CA SER A 188 10.92 4.90 1.57
C SER A 188 11.16 6.29 2.20
N ILE A 189 10.11 7.09 2.36
CA ILE A 189 10.19 8.38 3.07
C ILE A 189 10.56 8.16 4.54
N GLN A 190 9.99 7.13 5.18
CA GLN A 190 10.33 6.78 6.56
C GLN A 190 11.78 6.31 6.69
N LEU A 191 12.29 5.55 5.72
CA LEU A 191 13.67 5.09 5.66
C LEU A 191 14.64 6.28 5.54
N VAL A 192 14.38 7.21 4.62
CA VAL A 192 15.16 8.45 4.49
C VAL A 192 15.16 9.25 5.79
N GLY A 193 13.98 9.44 6.40
CA GLY A 193 13.85 10.16 7.66
C GLY A 193 14.57 9.46 8.83
N ALA A 194 14.49 8.14 8.91
CA ALA A 194 15.18 7.34 9.93
C ALA A 194 16.70 7.35 9.74
N ALA A 195 17.17 7.20 8.50
CA ALA A 195 18.57 7.29 8.15
C ALA A 195 19.15 8.66 8.50
N ARG A 196 18.42 9.75 8.23
CA ARG A 196 18.82 11.12 8.57
C ARG A 196 19.03 11.31 10.07
N ARG A 197 18.09 10.81 10.89
CA ARG A 197 18.24 10.82 12.36
C ARG A 197 19.45 10.03 12.85
N ALA A 198 19.81 8.98 12.11
CA ALA A 198 20.98 8.18 12.38
C ALA A 198 22.27 8.72 11.70
N GLY A 199 22.23 9.92 11.12
CA GLY A 199 23.38 10.63 10.57
C GLY A 199 23.66 10.40 9.09
N LEU A 200 22.76 9.76 8.34
CA LEU A 200 22.90 9.49 6.90
C LEU A 200 21.87 10.25 6.06
N LYS A 201 22.31 10.88 4.95
CA LYS A 201 21.47 11.65 4.04
C LYS A 201 21.52 11.07 2.62
N PHE A 202 20.34 10.79 2.08
CA PHE A 202 20.07 10.43 0.67
C PHE A 202 18.62 10.85 0.34
N ALA A 203 18.28 10.90 -0.94
CA ALA A 203 16.94 11.28 -1.41
C ALA A 203 16.00 10.06 -1.48
N VAL A 204 14.70 10.29 -1.49
CA VAL A 204 13.71 9.20 -1.68
C VAL A 204 13.94 8.51 -3.04
N ARG A 205 14.29 9.27 -4.07
CA ARG A 205 14.67 8.76 -5.39
C ARG A 205 15.79 7.71 -5.31
N ASP A 206 16.79 7.92 -4.46
CA ASP A 206 17.88 6.97 -4.28
C ASP A 206 17.38 5.60 -3.77
N VAL A 207 16.28 5.55 -3.01
CA VAL A 207 15.67 4.28 -2.56
C VAL A 207 15.14 3.47 -3.74
N PHE A 208 14.47 4.14 -4.69
CA PHE A 208 13.95 3.50 -5.89
C PHE A 208 15.06 3.08 -6.87
N GLU A 209 16.10 3.90 -7.01
CA GLU A 209 17.21 3.60 -7.92
C GLU A 209 18.17 2.55 -7.38
N ARG A 210 18.38 2.50 -6.05
CA ARG A 210 19.41 1.65 -5.43
C ARG A 210 18.87 0.39 -4.78
N GLN A 211 17.61 0.40 -4.35
CA GLN A 211 16.77 -0.73 -3.90
C GLN A 211 17.29 -1.63 -2.76
N SER A 212 18.58 -1.61 -2.39
CA SER A 212 19.17 -2.43 -1.32
C SER A 212 19.98 -1.57 -0.33
N ALA A 213 20.28 -2.12 0.85
CA ALA A 213 21.11 -1.44 1.85
C ALA A 213 22.53 -1.17 1.30
N ALA A 214 23.10 -2.11 0.55
CA ALA A 214 24.36 -1.97 -0.17
C ALA A 214 24.30 -0.83 -1.20
N GLY A 215 23.28 -0.82 -2.06
CA GLY A 215 23.10 0.20 -3.08
C GLY A 215 22.97 1.60 -2.45
N LEU A 216 22.16 1.74 -1.40
CA LEU A 216 21.95 3.01 -0.70
C LEU A 216 23.21 3.51 0.01
N ALA A 217 24.00 2.61 0.59
CA ALA A 217 25.26 2.98 1.25
C ALA A 217 26.24 3.68 0.29
N THR A 218 26.15 3.44 -1.03
CA THR A 218 27.03 4.07 -2.04
C THR A 218 26.73 5.54 -2.29
N VAL A 219 25.47 5.96 -2.13
CA VAL A 219 25.01 7.35 -2.35
C VAL A 219 24.78 8.11 -1.05
N ALA A 220 24.67 7.40 0.08
CA ALA A 220 24.50 8.01 1.38
C ALA A 220 25.69 8.91 1.76
N THR A 221 25.36 10.15 2.14
CA THR A 221 26.29 11.15 2.67
C THR A 221 26.07 11.36 4.16
N GLU A 222 26.99 12.02 4.85
CA GLU A 222 26.76 12.40 6.25
C GLU A 222 25.69 13.51 6.31
N ALA A 223 24.70 13.33 7.17
CA ALA A 223 23.72 14.37 7.43
C ALA A 223 24.43 15.53 8.14
N THR A 224 24.56 16.67 7.46
CA THR A 224 25.00 17.92 8.10
C THR A 224 23.86 18.48 8.93
N ASP A 225 24.15 19.05 10.11
CA ASP A 225 23.22 19.87 10.88
C ASP A 225 22.81 21.10 10.04
N GLU A 226 21.80 20.95 9.20
CA GLU A 226 21.12 22.09 8.61
C GLU A 226 20.50 22.90 9.76
N LYS A 227 20.64 24.22 9.70
CA LYS A 227 20.14 25.11 10.76
C LYS A 227 18.67 24.81 11.02
N ALA A 228 18.39 24.40 12.26
CA ALA A 228 17.04 24.35 12.80
C ALA A 228 16.30 25.64 12.45
N GLU A 229 15.04 25.51 12.08
CA GLU A 229 14.19 26.66 11.78
C GLU A 229 14.17 27.62 12.98
N GLU A 230 14.08 28.93 12.73
CA GLU A 230 13.96 29.90 13.83
C GLU A 230 12.68 29.62 14.63
N ASP A 231 12.75 29.77 15.96
CA ASP A 231 11.62 29.61 16.84
C ASP A 231 10.43 30.46 16.35
N GLY A 232 9.27 29.82 16.15
CA GLY A 232 8.05 30.48 15.68
C GLY A 232 7.90 30.58 14.16
N ALA A 233 8.81 30.00 13.36
CA ALA A 233 8.68 30.05 11.90
C ALA A 233 7.41 29.35 11.35
N GLY A 234 6.87 28.40 12.10
CA GLY A 234 5.60 27.73 11.81
C GLY A 234 4.34 28.56 12.06
N ILE A 235 4.47 29.76 12.62
CA ILE A 235 3.35 30.58 13.10
C ILE A 235 3.01 31.68 12.10
N GLY A 236 1.72 31.99 11.99
CA GLY A 236 1.18 33.11 11.22
C GLY A 236 0.36 32.68 10.00
N SER A 237 0.21 33.61 9.06
CA SER A 237 -0.53 33.37 7.81
C SER A 237 0.14 32.29 6.97
N LEU A 238 -0.69 31.38 6.45
CA LEU A 238 -0.29 30.28 5.58
C LEU A 238 -0.96 30.46 4.21
N PRO A 239 -0.20 30.64 3.12
CA PRO A 239 -0.78 30.60 1.79
C PRO A 239 -1.30 29.19 1.50
N LEU A 240 -2.40 29.09 0.74
CA LEU A 240 -2.94 27.79 0.36
C LEU A 240 -1.90 27.00 -0.44
N THR A 241 -1.59 25.79 0.03
CA THR A 241 -0.87 24.80 -0.77
C THR A 241 -1.78 24.30 -1.91
N PRO A 242 -1.24 23.63 -2.94
CA PRO A 242 -2.06 23.17 -4.07
C PRO A 242 -3.32 22.41 -3.66
N ILE A 243 -3.18 21.48 -2.71
CA ILE A 243 -4.29 20.63 -2.26
C ILE A 243 -5.32 21.39 -1.42
N LEU A 244 -4.87 22.37 -0.62
CA LEU A 244 -5.77 23.27 0.11
C LEU A 244 -6.54 24.19 -0.87
N GLY A 245 -5.88 24.65 -1.94
CA GLY A 245 -6.51 25.40 -3.03
C GLY A 245 -7.58 24.58 -3.75
N TRP A 246 -7.24 23.35 -4.16
CA TRP A 246 -8.21 22.40 -4.73
C TRP A 246 -9.42 22.18 -3.82
N LYS A 247 -9.20 22.01 -2.51
CA LYS A 247 -10.29 21.83 -1.54
C LYS A 247 -11.15 23.09 -1.40
N ALA A 248 -10.55 24.28 -1.39
CA ALA A 248 -11.28 25.54 -1.32
C ALA A 248 -12.19 25.73 -2.56
N GLU A 249 -11.71 25.39 -3.76
CA GLU A 249 -12.48 25.45 -5.01
C GLU A 249 -13.70 24.51 -5.02
N SER A 250 -13.64 23.38 -4.31
CA SER A 250 -14.74 22.41 -4.28
C SER A 250 -16.03 22.96 -3.62
N GLY A 251 -15.93 24.02 -2.80
CA GLY A 251 -17.04 24.55 -2.01
C GLY A 251 -17.58 23.60 -0.93
N ALA A 252 -16.99 22.40 -0.78
CA ALA A 252 -17.44 21.39 0.16
C ALA A 252 -17.05 21.75 1.59
N ARG A 253 -17.95 21.48 2.54
CA ARG A 253 -17.72 21.67 3.98
C ARG A 253 -16.42 21.05 4.46
N THR A 254 -15.73 21.74 5.37
CA THR A 254 -14.46 21.31 5.98
C THR A 254 -14.61 20.78 7.38
N ASP A 255 -15.65 21.14 8.11
CA ASP A 255 -15.84 20.79 9.51
C ASP A 255 -15.96 19.27 9.73
N GLU A 256 -16.63 18.55 8.82
CA GLU A 256 -16.72 17.08 8.89
C GLU A 256 -15.67 16.33 8.07
N PHE A 257 -14.72 17.03 7.42
CA PHE A 257 -13.68 16.41 6.58
C PHE A 257 -12.51 15.93 7.43
N ASN A 258 -12.43 14.62 7.72
CA ASN A 258 -11.47 14.09 8.71
C ASN A 258 -10.87 12.74 8.32
N HIS A 259 -9.72 12.45 8.92
CA HIS A 259 -9.16 11.12 9.09
C HIS A 259 -9.42 10.64 10.52
N SER A 260 -9.78 9.38 10.66
CA SER A 260 -9.93 8.75 11.98
C SER A 260 -9.21 7.42 12.06
N MET A 261 -8.79 7.05 13.28
CA MET A 261 -8.30 5.73 13.62
C MET A 261 -8.59 5.37 15.07
N VAL A 262 -8.63 4.08 15.37
CA VAL A 262 -8.71 3.58 16.73
C VAL A 262 -7.41 2.88 17.08
N VAL A 263 -6.85 3.25 18.24
CA VAL A 263 -5.55 2.79 18.71
C VAL A 263 -5.73 2.05 20.04
N ARG A 264 -5.08 0.91 20.20
CA ARG A 264 -4.99 0.24 21.50
C ARG A 264 -4.05 1.05 22.39
N VAL A 265 -4.44 1.35 23.62
CA VAL A 265 -3.60 2.09 24.56
C VAL A 265 -3.39 1.32 25.87
N PRO A 266 -2.28 1.57 26.60
CA PRO A 266 -1.96 0.82 27.81
C PRO A 266 -3.09 0.81 28.84
N ALA A 267 -3.17 -0.28 29.61
CA ALA A 267 -4.07 -0.36 30.76
C ALA A 267 -3.65 0.63 31.86
N GLY A 268 -4.61 1.15 32.63
CA GLY A 268 -4.31 2.00 33.79
C GLY A 268 -3.69 3.37 33.46
N MET A 269 -3.81 3.85 32.21
CA MET A 269 -3.44 5.22 31.87
C MET A 269 -4.14 6.25 32.78
N ARG A 270 -3.45 7.35 33.08
CA ARG A 270 -4.06 8.48 33.79
C ARG A 270 -4.49 9.54 32.78
N GLN A 271 -5.70 10.08 32.98
CA GLN A 271 -6.22 11.17 32.15
C GLN A 271 -5.27 12.38 32.10
N THR A 272 -4.59 12.67 33.22
CA THR A 272 -3.61 13.77 33.33
C THR A 272 -2.45 13.61 32.37
N ASP A 273 -1.95 12.38 32.23
CA ASP A 273 -0.77 12.08 31.41
C ASP A 273 -1.14 12.14 29.93
N LEU A 274 -2.31 11.59 29.56
CA LEU A 274 -2.82 11.68 28.19
C LEU A 274 -3.17 13.12 27.80
N THR A 275 -3.72 13.91 28.72
CA THR A 275 -3.97 15.34 28.47
C THR A 275 -2.67 16.09 28.22
N ALA A 276 -1.63 15.84 29.03
CA ALA A 276 -0.31 16.46 28.86
C ALA A 276 0.36 16.04 27.55
N ALA A 277 0.28 14.76 27.20
CA ALA A 277 0.81 14.23 25.94
C ALA A 277 0.11 14.86 24.72
N LEU A 278 -1.22 14.96 24.76
CA LEU A 278 -1.99 15.59 23.69
C LEU A 278 -1.67 17.09 23.58
N GLN A 279 -1.48 17.80 24.70
CA GLN A 279 -1.07 19.20 24.69
C GLN A 279 0.29 19.37 24.02
N ALA A 280 1.28 18.55 24.40
CA ALA A 280 2.60 18.58 23.79
C ALA A 280 2.55 18.29 22.28
N LEU A 281 1.68 17.37 21.84
CA LEU A 281 1.50 17.06 20.43
C LEU A 281 0.91 18.25 19.64
N LEU A 282 -0.13 18.90 20.17
CA LEU A 282 -0.75 20.09 19.57
C LEU A 282 0.25 21.25 19.47
N ASP A 283 1.06 21.45 20.50
CA ASP A 283 2.03 22.54 20.57
C ASP A 283 3.24 22.31 19.66
N HIS A 284 3.68 21.06 19.54
CA HIS A 284 4.84 20.66 18.74
C HIS A 284 4.55 20.63 17.23
N HIS A 285 3.35 20.20 16.82
CA HIS A 285 2.97 20.08 15.41
C HIS A 285 2.05 21.22 14.98
N ASP A 286 2.65 22.28 14.44
CA ASP A 286 2.00 23.54 14.05
C ASP A 286 0.68 23.38 13.27
N ALA A 287 0.64 22.42 12.34
CA ALA A 287 -0.55 22.18 11.52
C ALA A 287 -1.80 21.81 12.33
N LEU A 288 -1.63 21.14 13.49
CA LEU A 288 -2.75 20.75 14.34
C LEU A 288 -3.46 21.95 14.99
N ARG A 289 -2.86 23.14 14.93
CA ARG A 289 -3.41 24.40 15.46
C ARG A 289 -3.92 25.32 14.35
N MET A 290 -3.98 24.88 13.09
CA MET A 290 -4.48 25.71 11.99
C MET A 290 -5.92 26.20 12.23
N HIS A 291 -6.18 27.44 11.82
CA HIS A 291 -7.50 28.03 11.70
C HIS A 291 -7.80 28.32 10.24
N VAL A 292 -9.01 28.00 9.80
CA VAL A 292 -9.55 28.37 8.48
C VAL A 292 -10.44 29.59 8.65
N VAL A 293 -10.14 30.66 7.93
CA VAL A 293 -10.87 31.94 7.99
C VAL A 293 -11.52 32.19 6.64
N ALA A 294 -12.78 32.62 6.62
CA ALA A 294 -13.43 33.01 5.38
C ALA A 294 -12.68 34.17 4.70
N ASP A 295 -12.47 34.06 3.39
CA ASP A 295 -11.78 35.03 2.56
C ASP A 295 -12.62 35.33 1.31
N GLU A 296 -12.81 36.62 0.99
CA GLU A 296 -13.68 37.03 -0.12
C GLU A 296 -13.08 36.70 -1.50
N ASP A 297 -11.75 36.59 -1.62
CA ASP A 297 -11.05 36.39 -2.88
C ASP A 297 -10.71 34.91 -3.14
N SER A 298 -10.24 34.19 -2.11
CA SER A 298 -9.79 32.79 -2.23
C SER A 298 -10.74 31.76 -1.61
N GLY A 299 -11.93 32.17 -1.19
CA GLY A 299 -12.87 31.34 -0.43
C GLY A 299 -12.46 31.26 1.04
N TRP A 300 -11.27 30.73 1.34
CA TRP A 300 -10.68 30.71 2.68
C TRP A 300 -9.20 31.09 2.71
N SER A 301 -8.74 31.59 3.84
CA SER A 301 -7.33 31.77 4.22
C SER A 301 -7.00 30.93 5.46
N VAL A 302 -5.72 30.61 5.68
CA VAL A 302 -5.28 29.79 6.80
C VAL A 302 -4.31 30.56 7.69
N HIS A 303 -4.47 30.41 9.00
CA HIS A 303 -3.59 31.00 10.01
C HIS A 303 -3.20 29.95 11.05
N ILE A 304 -1.92 29.89 11.42
CA ILE A 304 -1.41 29.05 12.52
C ILE A 304 -1.08 29.94 13.73
N PRO A 305 -1.75 29.82 14.89
CA PRO A 305 -1.49 30.61 16.09
C PRO A 305 -0.20 30.19 16.82
N GLU A 306 0.01 30.72 18.03
CA GLU A 306 1.07 30.32 18.96
C GLU A 306 0.77 28.99 19.68
N PRO A 307 1.79 28.23 20.11
CA PRO A 307 1.60 27.10 21.02
C PRO A 307 0.75 27.48 22.25
N GLY A 308 -0.09 26.56 22.70
CA GLY A 308 -1.05 26.78 23.78
C GLY A 308 -2.36 27.46 23.37
N SER A 309 -2.55 27.80 22.10
CA SER A 309 -3.81 28.39 21.59
C SER A 309 -5.02 27.47 21.69
N VAL A 310 -4.79 26.15 21.64
CA VAL A 310 -5.82 25.11 21.74
C VAL A 310 -5.54 24.24 22.98
N PRO A 311 -6.36 24.36 24.04
CA PRO A 311 -6.21 23.52 25.22
C PRO A 311 -6.61 22.06 24.91
N ALA A 312 -5.72 21.11 25.18
CA ALA A 312 -5.95 19.67 24.96
C ALA A 312 -7.19 19.13 25.71
N GLY A 313 -7.59 19.78 26.81
CA GLY A 313 -8.82 19.44 27.55
C GLY A 313 -10.11 19.65 26.75
N LEU A 314 -10.11 20.48 25.70
CA LEU A 314 -11.23 20.64 24.77
C LEU A 314 -11.23 19.54 23.68
N CYS A 315 -10.09 18.90 23.47
CA CYS A 315 -9.90 17.86 22.47
C CYS A 315 -10.10 16.45 23.05
N LEU A 316 -9.89 16.25 24.35
CA LEU A 316 -9.94 14.94 25.00
C LEU A 316 -11.27 14.66 25.71
N THR A 317 -11.96 13.60 25.29
CA THR A 317 -13.11 13.03 26.00
C THR A 317 -12.73 11.68 26.59
N ARG A 318 -12.99 11.47 27.89
CA ARG A 318 -12.86 10.16 28.55
C ARG A 318 -14.22 9.48 28.65
N VAL A 319 -14.27 8.20 28.32
CA VAL A 319 -15.42 7.32 28.44
C VAL A 319 -15.03 6.17 29.36
N ASP A 320 -15.77 5.95 30.44
CA ASP A 320 -15.59 4.77 31.29
C ASP A 320 -16.16 3.55 30.56
N ALA A 321 -15.27 2.68 30.09
CA ALA A 321 -15.54 1.49 29.29
C ALA A 321 -15.18 0.20 30.02
N GLY A 322 -14.77 0.26 31.29
CA GLY A 322 -14.53 -0.91 32.13
C GLY A 322 -15.69 -1.92 32.19
N PRO A 323 -16.97 -1.49 32.23
CA PRO A 323 -18.09 -2.42 32.28
C PRO A 323 -18.61 -2.89 30.90
N PHE A 324 -17.99 -2.47 29.79
CA PHE A 324 -18.53 -2.76 28.46
C PHE A 324 -18.08 -4.14 27.96
N ASP A 325 -19.04 -4.91 27.45
CA ASP A 325 -18.73 -6.04 26.57
C ASP A 325 -18.34 -5.55 25.16
N ASP A 326 -17.88 -6.48 24.31
CA ASP A 326 -17.38 -6.15 22.97
C ASP A 326 -18.44 -5.55 22.05
N GLU A 327 -19.72 -5.92 22.22
CA GLU A 327 -20.81 -5.41 21.39
C GLU A 327 -21.13 -3.97 21.74
N LEU A 328 -21.30 -3.68 23.03
CA LEU A 328 -21.52 -2.34 23.53
C LEU A 328 -20.32 -1.45 23.22
N LEU A 329 -19.09 -1.96 23.39
CA LEU A 329 -17.87 -1.22 23.05
C LEU A 329 -17.85 -0.80 21.57
N ARG A 330 -18.22 -1.69 20.64
CA ARG A 330 -18.33 -1.38 19.20
C ARG A 330 -19.38 -0.31 18.90
N ALA A 331 -20.55 -0.40 19.53
CA ALA A 331 -21.61 0.59 19.38
C ALA A 331 -21.18 1.97 19.93
N MET A 332 -20.54 1.98 21.10
CA MET A 332 -20.03 3.20 21.74
C MET A 332 -18.88 3.83 20.94
N LEU A 333 -17.95 3.03 20.42
CA LEU A 333 -16.91 3.50 19.49
C LEU A 333 -17.52 4.24 18.30
N THR A 334 -18.52 3.65 17.66
CA THR A 334 -19.20 4.25 16.51
C THR A 334 -19.87 5.57 16.89
N GLY A 335 -20.69 5.57 17.95
CA GLY A 335 -21.44 6.76 18.39
C GLY A 335 -20.53 7.92 18.81
N HIS A 336 -19.48 7.63 19.58
CA HIS A 336 -18.53 8.66 20.00
C HIS A 336 -17.63 9.14 18.86
N SER A 337 -17.31 8.30 17.87
CA SER A 337 -16.56 8.73 16.67
C SER A 337 -17.38 9.74 15.86
N VAL A 338 -18.68 9.49 15.68
CA VAL A 338 -19.61 10.44 15.04
C VAL A 338 -19.67 11.75 15.82
N ALA A 339 -19.82 11.67 17.15
CA ALA A 339 -19.87 12.86 17.99
C ALA A 339 -18.55 13.64 17.99
N ALA A 340 -17.40 12.95 17.95
CA ALA A 340 -16.08 13.58 17.86
C ALA A 340 -15.89 14.31 16.54
N ARG A 341 -16.29 13.70 15.41
CA ARG A 341 -16.30 14.38 14.11
C ARG A 341 -17.11 15.67 14.14
N GLY A 342 -18.31 15.64 14.71
CA GLY A 342 -19.17 16.83 14.82
C GLY A 342 -18.65 17.93 15.77
N ARG A 343 -17.58 17.67 16.52
CA ARG A 343 -16.90 18.67 17.37
C ARG A 343 -15.66 19.29 16.70
N LEU A 344 -15.24 18.77 15.54
CA LEU A 344 -14.21 19.43 14.75
C LEU A 344 -14.73 20.80 14.30
N SER A 345 -13.86 21.81 14.36
CA SER A 345 -14.18 23.15 13.90
C SER A 345 -12.90 23.82 13.39
N PRO A 346 -12.65 23.75 12.07
CA PRO A 346 -11.52 24.42 11.43
C PRO A 346 -11.49 25.93 11.70
N GLU A 347 -12.64 26.59 11.80
CA GLU A 347 -12.74 28.02 12.11
C GLU A 347 -12.26 28.32 13.55
N ALA A 348 -12.64 27.48 14.51
CA ALA A 348 -12.23 27.61 15.91
C ALA A 348 -10.84 27.00 16.20
N GLY A 349 -10.16 26.42 15.21
CA GLY A 349 -8.88 25.73 15.36
C GLY A 349 -8.98 24.36 16.06
N LEU A 350 -10.18 23.83 16.25
CA LEU A 350 -10.43 22.51 16.83
C LEU A 350 -10.24 21.45 15.74
N MET A 351 -8.99 21.22 15.36
CA MET A 351 -8.62 20.28 14.31
C MET A 351 -8.48 18.83 14.80
N VAL A 352 -8.39 18.62 16.12
CA VAL A 352 -8.16 17.31 16.73
C VAL A 352 -9.23 17.00 17.79
N GLN A 353 -9.73 15.78 17.77
CA GLN A 353 -10.57 15.19 18.79
C GLN A 353 -10.07 13.79 19.16
N ALA A 354 -9.95 13.54 20.46
CA ALA A 354 -9.51 12.29 21.03
C ALA A 354 -10.60 11.75 21.98
N VAL A 355 -11.00 10.49 21.78
CA VAL A 355 -11.93 9.80 22.69
C VAL A 355 -11.23 8.60 23.28
N TRP A 356 -10.94 8.67 24.58
CA TRP A 356 -10.32 7.59 25.33
C TRP A 356 -11.38 6.74 26.05
N PHE A 357 -11.49 5.48 25.63
CA PHE A 357 -12.27 4.44 26.26
C PHE A 357 -11.40 3.74 27.29
N ASP A 358 -11.56 4.16 28.54
CA ASP A 358 -10.82 3.65 29.68
C ASP A 358 -11.43 2.32 30.14
N ARG A 359 -10.67 1.22 30.01
CA ARG A 359 -11.08 -0.12 30.45
C ARG A 359 -10.53 -0.50 31.83
N GLY A 360 -10.07 0.50 32.59
CA GLY A 360 -9.56 0.33 33.93
C GLY A 360 -8.09 -0.11 33.97
N PRO A 361 -7.63 -0.63 35.12
CA PRO A 361 -6.21 -0.84 35.38
C PRO A 361 -5.62 -2.14 34.80
N VAL A 362 -6.48 -3.07 34.35
CA VAL A 362 -6.05 -4.41 33.91
C VAL A 362 -6.16 -4.56 32.41
N GLU A 363 -7.26 -4.08 31.82
CA GLU A 363 -7.51 -4.23 30.40
C GLU A 363 -7.00 -3.02 29.62
N PRO A 364 -6.30 -3.22 28.48
CA PRO A 364 -5.89 -2.13 27.61
C PRO A 364 -7.09 -1.31 27.15
N GLY A 365 -6.97 0.01 27.21
CA GLY A 365 -7.98 0.93 26.72
C GLY A 365 -7.97 1.05 25.19
N LEU A 366 -8.91 1.83 24.66
CA LEU A 366 -8.93 2.24 23.25
C LEU A 366 -8.92 3.76 23.15
N LEU A 367 -8.20 4.31 22.18
CA LEU A 367 -8.16 5.73 21.88
C LEU A 367 -8.60 5.95 20.43
N THR A 368 -9.75 6.60 20.24
CA THR A 368 -10.17 7.07 18.92
C THR A 368 -9.59 8.45 18.69
N LEU A 369 -8.80 8.60 17.64
CA LEU A 369 -8.30 9.90 17.16
C LEU A 369 -9.08 10.29 15.92
N VAL A 370 -9.62 11.50 15.90
CA VAL A 370 -10.34 12.10 14.78
C VAL A 370 -9.67 13.45 14.50
N ILE A 371 -9.02 13.57 13.35
CA ILE A 371 -8.25 14.75 12.98
C ILE A 371 -8.78 15.28 11.65
N ASN A 372 -9.00 16.58 11.57
CA ASN A 372 -9.45 17.23 10.34
C ASN A 372 -8.42 17.01 9.22
N HIS A 373 -8.88 16.58 8.05
CA HIS A 373 -8.00 16.14 6.97
C HIS A 373 -7.23 17.32 6.34
N LEU A 374 -7.62 18.58 6.59
CA LEU A 374 -6.83 19.74 6.21
C LEU A 374 -5.44 19.79 6.87
N VAL A 375 -5.26 19.09 8.01
CA VAL A 375 -4.03 19.17 8.82
C VAL A 375 -3.29 17.84 8.94
N VAL A 376 -3.79 16.78 8.30
CA VAL A 376 -3.23 15.43 8.42
C VAL A 376 -3.36 14.67 7.11
N ASP A 377 -2.37 13.84 6.79
CA ASP A 377 -2.39 12.87 5.69
C ASP A 377 -1.95 11.48 6.18
N GLY A 378 -1.87 10.51 5.26
CA GLY A 378 -1.46 9.13 5.59
C GLY A 378 -0.03 9.01 6.14
N VAL A 379 0.87 9.93 5.77
CA VAL A 379 2.25 9.97 6.27
C VAL A 379 2.30 10.60 7.67
N SER A 380 1.50 11.63 7.91
CA SER A 380 1.43 12.35 9.18
C SER A 380 1.08 11.44 10.35
N TRP A 381 0.21 10.44 10.15
CA TRP A 381 -0.13 9.46 11.19
C TRP A 381 1.08 8.65 11.68
N ARG A 382 2.06 8.39 10.80
CA ARG A 382 3.31 7.68 11.15
C ARG A 382 4.26 8.55 11.99
N ILE A 383 3.99 9.85 12.10
CA ILE A 383 4.70 10.80 12.97
C ILE A 383 3.91 11.00 14.27
N LEU A 384 2.60 11.27 14.15
CA LEU A 384 1.73 11.62 15.27
C LEU A 384 1.58 10.51 16.31
N LEU A 385 1.46 9.24 15.88
CA LEU A 385 1.26 8.13 16.81
C LEU A 385 2.49 7.85 17.68
N PRO A 386 3.71 7.66 17.12
CA PRO A 386 4.91 7.51 17.94
C PRO A 386 5.15 8.71 18.86
N ASP A 387 4.92 9.93 18.39
CA ASP A 387 5.11 11.14 19.20
C ASP A 387 4.11 11.19 20.37
N LEU A 388 2.84 10.84 20.14
CA LEU A 388 1.85 10.77 21.20
C LEU A 388 2.18 9.68 22.24
N ALA A 389 2.66 8.52 21.76
CA ALA A 389 3.08 7.42 22.62
C ALA A 389 4.29 7.81 23.49
N GLU A 390 5.29 8.45 22.89
CA GLU A 390 6.50 8.91 23.58
C GLU A 390 6.18 10.03 24.57
N ALA A 391 5.40 11.03 24.16
CA ALA A 391 4.96 12.12 25.04
C ALA A 391 4.19 11.58 26.25
N TRP A 392 3.32 10.59 26.02
CA TRP A 392 2.61 9.92 27.10
C TRP A 392 3.58 9.15 28.02
N ALA A 393 4.53 8.39 27.47
CA ALA A 393 5.49 7.63 28.26
C ALA A 393 6.36 8.53 29.15
N GLN A 394 6.80 9.68 28.62
CA GLN A 394 7.53 10.70 29.38
C GLN A 394 6.66 11.31 30.49
N ALA A 395 5.41 11.68 30.18
CA ALA A 395 4.46 12.21 31.16
C ALA A 395 4.13 11.20 32.28
N ALA A 396 3.87 9.95 31.92
CA ALA A 396 3.59 8.87 32.86
C ALA A 396 4.77 8.59 33.79
N ALA A 397 6.00 8.74 33.30
CA ALA A 397 7.23 8.66 34.09
C ALA A 397 7.54 9.93 34.90
N GLY A 398 6.73 10.99 34.80
CA GLY A 398 6.97 12.27 35.46
C GLY A 398 8.17 13.03 34.90
N ARG A 399 8.58 12.74 33.66
CA ARG A 399 9.65 13.46 32.94
C ARG A 399 9.06 14.67 32.20
N GLN A 400 9.92 15.65 31.91
CA GLN A 400 9.58 16.72 30.98
C GLN A 400 9.34 16.12 29.59
N ILE A 401 8.30 16.60 28.90
CA ILE A 401 7.99 16.13 27.55
C ILE A 401 8.89 16.86 26.55
N GLU A 402 9.72 16.11 25.82
CA GLU A 402 10.59 16.58 24.75
C GLU A 402 10.40 15.67 23.53
N LEU A 403 9.85 16.24 22.46
CA LEU A 403 9.65 15.55 21.18
C LEU A 403 10.77 15.90 20.20
N PRO A 404 11.16 14.97 19.30
CA PRO A 404 12.20 15.24 18.32
C PRO A 404 11.80 16.39 17.38
N PRO A 405 12.70 17.33 17.05
CA PRO A 405 12.37 18.57 16.35
C PRO A 405 11.74 18.33 14.97
N VAL A 406 10.89 19.27 14.56
CA VAL A 406 10.38 19.35 13.19
C VAL A 406 11.40 20.11 12.34
N GLY A 407 11.83 19.51 11.22
CA GLY A 407 12.86 20.09 10.35
C GLY A 407 12.38 21.33 9.60
N THR A 408 11.32 21.19 8.79
CA THR A 408 10.68 22.29 8.06
C THR A 408 9.21 22.38 8.43
N SER A 409 8.76 23.52 8.96
CA SER A 409 7.36 23.76 9.28
C SER A 409 6.46 23.70 8.03
N PHE A 410 5.22 23.26 8.20
CA PHE A 410 4.25 23.21 7.09
C PHE A 410 4.00 24.59 6.49
N ARG A 411 4.07 25.64 7.33
CA ARG A 411 3.97 27.04 6.89
C ARG A 411 5.11 27.43 5.96
N ARG A 412 6.36 27.15 6.34
CA ARG A 412 7.51 27.42 5.48
C ARG A 412 7.42 26.64 4.18
N TRP A 413 7.04 25.37 4.25
CA TRP A 413 6.79 24.56 3.06
C TRP A 413 5.77 25.23 2.13
N ALA A 414 4.62 25.67 2.64
CA ALA A 414 3.60 26.35 1.85
C ALA A 414 4.10 27.65 1.19
N HIS A 415 4.87 28.47 1.91
CA HIS A 415 5.49 29.65 1.33
C HIS A 415 6.49 29.32 0.22
N ARG A 416 7.30 28.28 0.42
CA ARG A 416 8.29 27.84 -0.58
C ARG A 416 7.64 27.26 -1.82
N LEU A 417 6.53 26.53 -1.67
CA LEU A 417 5.71 26.09 -2.80
C LEU A 417 5.15 27.27 -3.59
N ARG A 418 4.64 28.31 -2.91
CA ARG A 418 4.15 29.52 -3.59
C ARG A 418 5.26 30.22 -4.38
N ASP A 419 6.47 30.28 -3.83
CA ASP A 419 7.62 30.85 -4.54
C ASP A 419 8.02 29.96 -5.74
N ALA A 420 8.11 28.64 -5.54
CA ALA A 420 8.41 27.66 -6.58
C ALA A 420 7.39 27.66 -7.73
N ALA A 421 6.11 27.92 -7.43
CA ALA A 421 5.05 28.04 -8.42
C ALA A 421 5.31 29.17 -9.43
N GLN A 422 6.11 30.18 -9.06
CA GLN A 422 6.48 31.28 -9.94
C GLN A 422 7.71 31.00 -10.82
N GLU A 423 8.44 29.90 -10.60
CA GLU A 423 9.68 29.61 -11.33
C GLU A 423 9.44 29.36 -12.83
N PRO A 424 10.26 29.92 -13.74
CA PRO A 424 10.10 29.72 -15.18
C PRO A 424 10.17 28.26 -15.62
N ALA A 425 10.98 27.44 -14.93
CA ALA A 425 11.13 26.02 -15.24
C ALA A 425 9.79 25.27 -15.11
N LEU A 426 8.99 25.60 -14.10
CA LEU A 426 7.68 24.97 -13.90
C LEU A 426 6.67 25.41 -14.97
N ARG A 427 6.72 26.68 -15.39
CA ARG A 427 5.82 27.20 -16.44
C ARG A 427 6.04 26.54 -17.80
N ALA A 428 7.20 25.94 -18.03
CA ALA A 428 7.48 25.20 -19.25
C ALA A 428 6.55 23.98 -19.41
N ASP A 429 6.06 23.41 -18.30
CA ASP A 429 5.18 22.24 -18.29
C ASP A 429 3.70 22.60 -18.51
N LEU A 430 3.35 23.89 -18.57
CA LEU A 430 1.96 24.37 -18.64
C LEU A 430 1.19 23.78 -19.83
N SER A 431 1.78 23.81 -21.03
CA SER A 431 1.11 23.30 -22.23
C SER A 431 0.79 21.81 -22.10
N SER A 432 1.72 21.02 -21.57
CA SER A 432 1.54 19.58 -21.37
C SER A 432 0.35 19.30 -20.45
N TRP A 433 0.22 20.02 -19.33
CA TRP A 433 -0.92 19.86 -18.41
C TRP A 433 -2.25 20.32 -19.01
N VAL A 434 -2.25 21.40 -19.79
CA VAL A 434 -3.45 21.87 -20.50
C VAL A 434 -3.87 20.85 -21.55
N ASP A 435 -2.93 20.23 -22.27
CA ASP A 435 -3.20 19.23 -23.30
C ASP A 435 -3.84 17.96 -22.72
N VAL A 436 -3.40 17.50 -21.53
CA VAL A 436 -4.00 16.37 -20.80
C VAL A 436 -5.51 16.57 -20.60
N LEU A 437 -5.92 17.79 -20.25
CA LEU A 437 -7.31 18.14 -19.93
C LEU A 437 -8.12 18.63 -21.14
N SER A 438 -7.47 19.05 -22.24
CA SER A 438 -8.14 19.63 -23.40
C SER A 438 -8.81 18.59 -24.30
N ALA A 439 -8.33 17.34 -24.28
CA ALA A 439 -8.95 16.25 -25.04
C ALA A 439 -10.34 15.90 -24.45
N PRO A 440 -11.36 15.62 -25.29
CA PRO A 440 -12.67 15.21 -24.81
C PRO A 440 -12.57 14.02 -23.85
N ASP A 441 -13.24 14.12 -22.70
CA ASP A 441 -13.47 13.02 -21.77
C ASP A 441 -14.97 12.70 -21.76
N PRO A 442 -15.41 11.62 -22.44
CA PRO A 442 -16.83 11.30 -22.51
C PRO A 442 -17.42 11.07 -21.12
N GLN A 443 -18.69 11.46 -20.95
CA GLN A 443 -19.35 11.43 -19.65
C GLN A 443 -19.35 10.02 -19.03
N LEU A 444 -18.90 9.92 -17.79
CA LEU A 444 -18.94 8.72 -16.97
C LEU A 444 -20.28 8.69 -16.21
N GLY A 445 -21.11 7.69 -16.51
CA GLY A 445 -22.45 7.57 -15.94
C GLY A 445 -23.51 8.44 -16.63
N ARG A 446 -24.70 8.50 -16.02
CA ARG A 446 -25.94 9.00 -16.67
C ARG A 446 -26.03 10.53 -16.81
N ARG A 447 -25.38 11.28 -15.93
CA ARG A 447 -25.35 12.76 -15.91
C ARG A 447 -24.04 13.24 -15.24
N PRO A 448 -23.67 14.52 -15.36
CA PRO A 448 -22.63 15.10 -14.52
C PRO A 448 -22.99 15.00 -13.03
N LEU A 449 -21.98 15.05 -12.17
CA LEU A 449 -22.17 15.12 -10.72
C LEU A 449 -23.00 16.34 -10.33
N ASP A 450 -23.90 16.11 -9.39
CA ASP A 450 -24.71 17.13 -8.74
C ASP A 450 -24.30 17.12 -7.25
N PRO A 451 -23.61 18.16 -6.75
CA PRO A 451 -23.08 18.17 -5.40
C PRO A 451 -24.16 18.08 -4.31
N ASP A 452 -25.41 18.43 -4.61
CA ASP A 452 -26.52 18.35 -3.67
C ASP A 452 -27.14 16.94 -3.59
N ARG A 453 -26.94 16.11 -4.62
CA ARG A 453 -27.53 14.76 -4.74
C ARG A 453 -26.51 13.65 -4.59
N ASP A 454 -25.32 13.83 -5.16
CA ASP A 454 -24.25 12.85 -5.22
C ASP A 454 -23.29 13.09 -4.06
N THR A 455 -23.69 12.59 -2.89
CA THR A 455 -22.98 12.79 -1.64
C THR A 455 -22.42 11.48 -1.12
N ARG A 456 -21.48 11.54 -0.17
CA ARG A 456 -20.98 10.33 0.50
C ARG A 456 -22.08 9.50 1.17
N ALA A 457 -23.21 10.12 1.55
CA ALA A 457 -24.35 9.42 2.13
C ALA A 457 -25.18 8.63 1.09
N SER A 458 -25.20 9.08 -0.17
CA SER A 458 -25.88 8.39 -1.28
C SER A 458 -24.93 7.56 -2.15
N ALA A 459 -23.65 7.49 -1.77
CA ALA A 459 -22.63 6.76 -2.50
C ALA A 459 -22.83 5.25 -2.41
N GLY A 460 -22.54 4.55 -3.51
CA GLY A 460 -22.38 3.12 -3.50
C GLY A 460 -20.95 2.73 -3.09
N HIS A 461 -20.81 1.57 -2.47
CA HIS A 461 -19.52 1.03 -2.03
C HIS A 461 -19.41 -0.45 -2.39
N LEU A 462 -18.25 -0.83 -2.94
CA LEU A 462 -17.89 -2.20 -3.24
C LEU A 462 -16.43 -2.39 -2.81
N THR A 463 -16.13 -3.50 -2.14
CA THR A 463 -14.75 -3.90 -1.87
C THR A 463 -14.52 -5.23 -2.57
N THR A 464 -13.59 -5.25 -3.51
CA THR A 464 -13.09 -6.47 -4.15
C THR A 464 -11.72 -6.80 -3.61
N TYR A 465 -11.38 -8.09 -3.63
CA TYR A 465 -10.10 -8.59 -3.16
C TYR A 465 -9.43 -9.33 -4.31
N LEU A 466 -8.16 -9.05 -4.53
CA LEU A 466 -7.34 -9.93 -5.36
C LEU A 466 -7.03 -11.17 -4.52
N PRO A 467 -7.14 -12.39 -5.10
CA PRO A 467 -6.67 -13.60 -4.43
C PRO A 467 -5.23 -13.41 -3.90
N VAL A 468 -4.89 -14.08 -2.79
CA VAL A 468 -3.56 -13.98 -2.16
C VAL A 468 -2.46 -14.33 -3.17
N GLU A 469 -2.69 -15.34 -4.00
CA GLU A 469 -1.77 -15.79 -5.04
C GLU A 469 -1.54 -14.68 -6.06
N LEU A 470 -2.61 -14.15 -6.66
CA LEU A 470 -2.51 -13.04 -7.61
C LEU A 470 -1.90 -11.78 -6.99
N THR A 471 -2.23 -11.49 -5.73
CA THR A 471 -1.63 -10.36 -5.00
C THR A 471 -0.11 -10.49 -4.93
N ARG A 472 0.38 -11.69 -4.59
CA ARG A 472 1.82 -11.96 -4.53
C ARG A 472 2.46 -11.84 -5.90
N GLU A 473 1.84 -12.44 -6.91
CA GLU A 473 2.34 -12.39 -8.28
C GLU A 473 2.41 -10.95 -8.82
N VAL A 474 1.43 -10.09 -8.52
CA VAL A 474 1.47 -8.66 -8.87
C VAL A 474 2.63 -7.93 -8.19
N VAL A 475 2.82 -8.16 -6.88
CA VAL A 475 3.91 -7.53 -6.11
C VAL A 475 5.27 -8.01 -6.59
N GLU A 476 5.40 -9.30 -6.88
CA GLU A 476 6.61 -9.92 -7.40
C GLU A 476 6.92 -9.44 -8.81
N ALA A 477 5.97 -9.54 -9.74
CA ALA A 477 6.11 -9.11 -11.13
C ALA A 477 6.54 -7.64 -11.24
N ALA A 478 5.93 -6.76 -10.43
CA ALA A 478 6.33 -5.35 -10.36
C ALA A 478 7.80 -5.19 -9.94
N ALA A 479 8.21 -5.89 -8.88
CA ALA A 479 9.54 -5.75 -8.29
C ALA A 479 10.67 -6.42 -9.09
N THR A 480 10.41 -7.56 -9.75
CA THR A 480 11.48 -8.44 -10.27
C THR A 480 11.50 -8.59 -11.79
N VAL A 481 10.35 -8.41 -12.46
CA VAL A 481 10.23 -8.65 -13.92
C VAL A 481 10.06 -7.34 -14.68
N LEU A 482 9.20 -6.46 -14.17
CA LEU A 482 8.72 -5.29 -14.90
C LEU A 482 9.45 -3.98 -14.55
N GLU A 483 10.35 -4.02 -13.56
CA GLU A 483 11.06 -2.86 -13.00
C GLU A 483 10.11 -1.68 -12.72
N ALA A 484 9.05 -1.95 -11.95
CA ALA A 484 7.90 -1.07 -11.81
C ALA A 484 7.27 -1.06 -10.41
N GLY A 485 6.43 -0.05 -10.15
CA GLY A 485 5.57 0.01 -8.98
C GLY A 485 4.34 -0.89 -9.11
N VAL A 486 3.82 -1.38 -7.99
CA VAL A 486 2.55 -2.12 -7.94
C VAL A 486 1.41 -1.28 -8.52
N ASP A 487 1.39 0.01 -8.25
CA ASP A 487 0.44 0.97 -8.79
C ASP A 487 0.48 1.06 -10.32
N GLU A 488 1.66 0.99 -10.96
CA GLU A 488 1.79 0.99 -12.42
C GLU A 488 1.10 -0.24 -13.05
N VAL A 489 1.25 -1.43 -12.44
CA VAL A 489 0.57 -2.67 -12.89
C VAL A 489 -0.95 -2.55 -12.72
N LEU A 490 -1.40 -2.05 -11.56
CA LEU A 490 -2.83 -1.89 -11.26
C LEU A 490 -3.50 -0.85 -12.19
N LEU A 491 -2.78 0.24 -12.52
CA LEU A 491 -3.23 1.27 -13.46
C LEU A 491 -3.25 0.78 -14.90
N ALA A 492 -2.28 -0.03 -15.32
CA ALA A 492 -2.31 -0.69 -16.63
C ALA A 492 -3.54 -1.58 -16.76
N GLY A 493 -3.83 -2.39 -15.73
CA GLY A 493 -5.03 -3.22 -15.69
C GLY A 493 -6.33 -2.39 -15.72
N LEU A 494 -6.36 -1.27 -15.00
CA LEU A 494 -7.53 -0.39 -14.98
C LEU A 494 -7.76 0.30 -16.32
N THR A 495 -6.69 0.74 -16.97
CA THR A 495 -6.73 1.36 -18.29
C THR A 495 -7.30 0.38 -19.33
N LEU A 496 -6.83 -0.87 -19.31
CA LEU A 496 -7.33 -1.93 -20.19
C LEU A 496 -8.81 -2.26 -19.91
N ALA A 497 -9.19 -2.39 -18.64
CA ALA A 497 -10.57 -2.67 -18.23
C ALA A 497 -11.54 -1.56 -18.63
N MET A 498 -11.16 -0.29 -18.45
CA MET A 498 -11.97 0.87 -18.83
C MET A 498 -12.18 0.95 -20.34
N ALA A 499 -11.13 0.68 -21.14
CA ALA A 499 -11.25 0.65 -22.60
C ALA A 499 -12.25 -0.40 -23.09
N LYS A 500 -12.32 -1.56 -22.42
CA LYS A 500 -13.30 -2.62 -22.73
C LYS A 500 -14.70 -2.30 -22.22
N TRP A 501 -14.79 -1.72 -21.03
CA TRP A 501 -16.06 -1.37 -20.41
C TRP A 501 -16.76 -0.20 -21.13
N ARG A 502 -16.00 0.66 -21.82
CA ARG A 502 -16.52 1.84 -22.55
C ARG A 502 -16.08 1.89 -24.02
N PRO A 503 -16.54 0.98 -24.89
CA PRO A 503 -16.12 0.97 -26.30
C PRO A 503 -16.49 2.26 -27.05
N ASP A 504 -17.61 2.89 -26.70
CA ASP A 504 -18.08 4.16 -27.30
C ASP A 504 -17.51 5.42 -26.60
N GLY A 505 -16.80 5.24 -25.47
CA GLY A 505 -16.23 6.31 -24.64
C GLY A 505 -14.79 6.68 -24.97
N GLY A 506 -14.22 6.10 -26.04
CA GLY A 506 -12.79 6.20 -26.36
C GLY A 506 -11.94 5.24 -25.53
N THR A 507 -10.74 4.92 -26.02
CA THR A 507 -9.80 4.00 -25.35
C THR A 507 -8.97 4.67 -24.26
N ARG A 508 -8.96 6.00 -24.20
CA ARG A 508 -8.13 6.78 -23.29
C ARG A 508 -8.86 7.06 -21.98
N LEU A 509 -8.23 6.70 -20.87
CA LEU A 509 -8.74 6.92 -19.53
C LEU A 509 -8.15 8.23 -18.98
N LEU A 510 -9.00 9.22 -18.69
CA LEU A 510 -8.62 10.39 -17.90
C LEU A 510 -8.99 10.13 -16.43
N LEU A 511 -8.01 10.21 -15.53
CA LEU A 511 -8.23 10.08 -14.09
C LEU A 511 -7.30 11.00 -13.31
N ASP A 512 -7.66 11.33 -12.07
CA ASP A 512 -6.73 11.92 -11.12
C ASP A 512 -5.96 10.82 -10.35
N LEU A 513 -4.67 11.07 -10.12
CA LEU A 513 -3.80 10.30 -9.23
C LEU A 513 -3.42 11.11 -8.00
N GLU A 514 -3.19 10.40 -6.89
CA GLU A 514 -2.66 10.98 -5.66
C GLU A 514 -1.22 10.51 -5.43
N SER A 515 -0.33 11.45 -5.13
CA SER A 515 0.99 11.17 -4.58
C SER A 515 1.15 11.81 -3.20
N HIS A 516 2.18 11.43 -2.45
CA HIS A 516 2.39 11.94 -1.09
C HIS A 516 2.69 13.44 -1.02
N GLY A 517 3.17 14.06 -2.12
CA GLY A 517 3.46 15.50 -2.24
C GLY A 517 4.54 16.09 -1.32
N ARG A 518 5.34 15.23 -0.69
CA ARG A 518 6.55 15.60 0.09
C ARG A 518 7.79 15.62 -0.81
N ASP A 519 7.77 16.47 -1.81
CA ASP A 519 8.85 16.60 -2.79
C ASP A 519 9.91 17.59 -2.28
N GLU A 520 10.88 17.09 -1.50
CA GLU A 520 11.97 17.91 -0.95
C GLU A 520 12.88 18.50 -2.07
N GLU A 521 12.87 17.96 -3.29
CA GLU A 521 13.68 18.47 -4.39
C GLU A 521 13.16 19.81 -4.93
N LEU A 522 11.85 20.06 -4.82
CA LEU A 522 11.27 21.36 -5.17
C LEU A 522 11.77 22.50 -4.28
N VAL A 523 12.16 22.20 -3.05
CA VAL A 523 12.56 23.19 -2.06
C VAL A 523 13.87 22.76 -1.43
N ALA A 524 14.97 23.23 -2.01
CA ALA A 524 16.31 22.94 -1.53
C ALA A 524 16.43 23.21 -0.01
N GLY A 525 16.87 22.19 0.73
CA GLY A 525 17.04 22.23 2.19
C GLY A 525 15.73 22.11 2.98
N ALA A 526 14.64 21.63 2.36
CA ALA A 526 13.47 21.18 3.10
C ALA A 526 13.75 19.84 3.79
N ASP A 527 13.22 19.68 4.99
CA ASP A 527 13.16 18.42 5.73
C ASP A 527 11.71 18.22 6.19
N LEU A 528 11.00 17.39 5.43
CA LEU A 528 9.59 17.08 5.64
C LEU A 528 9.43 15.74 6.36
N SER A 529 10.50 15.11 6.84
CA SER A 529 10.46 13.78 7.46
C SER A 529 9.61 13.73 8.74
N ARG A 530 9.44 14.86 9.41
CA ARG A 530 8.65 15.01 10.66
C ARG A 530 7.54 16.06 10.58
N THR A 531 7.30 16.64 9.42
CA THR A 531 6.29 17.70 9.28
C THR A 531 4.90 17.12 9.16
N VAL A 532 4.01 17.49 10.06
CA VAL A 532 2.59 17.14 10.00
C VAL A 532 1.83 18.17 9.17
N GLY A 533 0.91 17.71 8.33
CA GLY A 533 0.10 18.53 7.44
C GLY A 533 -0.56 17.70 6.34
N TRP A 534 -1.35 18.34 5.47
CA TRP A 534 -1.90 17.70 4.28
C TRP A 534 -1.03 18.01 3.06
N PHE A 535 -0.22 17.03 2.64
CA PHE A 535 0.76 17.22 1.56
C PHE A 535 0.31 16.69 0.20
N THR A 536 -0.75 15.88 0.14
CA THR A 536 -1.19 15.14 -1.06
C THR A 536 -1.05 15.97 -2.33
N ALA A 537 -0.35 15.45 -3.33
CA ALA A 537 -0.35 16.05 -4.66
C ALA A 537 -1.39 15.34 -5.52
N LEU A 538 -2.36 16.09 -6.02
CA LEU A 538 -3.41 15.61 -6.90
C LEU A 538 -3.14 16.10 -8.32
N HIS A 539 -3.16 15.21 -9.30
CA HIS A 539 -2.89 15.57 -10.69
C HIS A 539 -3.59 14.65 -11.69
N PRO A 540 -4.00 15.19 -12.86
CA PRO A 540 -4.64 14.41 -13.89
C PRO A 540 -3.59 13.64 -14.71
N VAL A 541 -3.93 12.42 -15.07
CA VAL A 541 -3.20 11.65 -16.08
C VAL A 541 -4.17 11.15 -17.14
N ARG A 542 -3.70 11.10 -18.37
CA ARG A 542 -4.44 10.49 -19.47
C ARG A 542 -3.67 9.27 -19.95
N LEU A 543 -4.27 8.10 -19.78
CA LEU A 543 -3.67 6.82 -20.08
C LEU A 543 -4.33 6.20 -21.32
N ASP A 544 -3.52 5.88 -22.31
CA ASP A 544 -3.91 5.11 -23.50
C ASP A 544 -3.33 3.69 -23.37
N PRO A 545 -4.14 2.62 -23.40
CA PRO A 545 -3.62 1.26 -23.33
C PRO A 545 -2.87 0.85 -24.60
N GLY A 546 -2.96 1.61 -25.71
CA GLY A 546 -2.18 1.36 -26.93
C GLY A 546 -2.53 0.09 -27.71
N VAL A 547 -3.56 -0.66 -27.31
CA VAL A 547 -3.80 -2.02 -27.84
C VAL A 547 -4.48 -2.01 -29.20
N HIS A 548 -3.80 -2.62 -30.18
CA HIS A 548 -4.39 -2.99 -31.46
C HIS A 548 -4.98 -4.42 -31.48
N ASP A 549 -4.42 -5.37 -30.71
CA ASP A 549 -4.97 -6.73 -30.52
C ASP A 549 -5.47 -6.98 -29.08
N GLN A 550 -6.76 -6.66 -28.87
CA GLN A 550 -7.42 -6.86 -27.58
C GLN A 550 -7.52 -8.34 -27.20
N ILE A 551 -7.63 -9.27 -28.15
CA ILE A 551 -7.81 -10.68 -27.80
C ILE A 551 -6.53 -11.21 -27.13
N GLU A 552 -5.37 -10.86 -27.68
CA GLU A 552 -4.09 -11.26 -27.13
C GLU A 552 -3.78 -10.59 -25.78
N ALA A 553 -4.07 -9.30 -25.65
CA ALA A 553 -3.83 -8.57 -24.40
C ALA A 553 -4.63 -9.16 -23.22
N TRP A 554 -5.90 -9.51 -23.47
CA TRP A 554 -6.76 -10.14 -22.45
C TRP A 554 -6.44 -11.63 -22.19
N ALA A 555 -5.56 -12.23 -22.99
CA ALA A 555 -5.09 -13.61 -22.83
C ALA A 555 -3.67 -13.73 -22.25
N GLY A 556 -3.08 -12.61 -21.79
CA GLY A 556 -1.72 -12.58 -21.24
C GLY A 556 -0.61 -12.82 -22.27
N GLY A 557 -0.87 -12.51 -23.54
CA GLY A 557 0.13 -12.58 -24.60
C GLY A 557 0.99 -11.30 -24.71
N PRO A 558 1.89 -11.21 -25.70
CA PRO A 558 2.77 -10.05 -25.91
C PRO A 558 2.07 -8.69 -25.93
N ALA A 559 0.85 -8.60 -26.48
CA ALA A 559 0.06 -7.37 -26.43
C ALA A 559 -0.24 -6.87 -24.99
N ALA A 560 -0.27 -7.75 -23.97
CA ALA A 560 -0.40 -7.35 -22.57
C ALA A 560 0.86 -6.63 -22.07
N GLY A 561 2.05 -7.09 -22.49
CA GLY A 561 3.31 -6.40 -22.26
C GLY A 561 3.36 -5.03 -22.91
N GLN A 562 2.83 -4.89 -24.12
CA GLN A 562 2.72 -3.60 -24.80
C GLN A 562 1.82 -2.62 -24.02
N VAL A 563 0.66 -3.07 -23.50
CA VAL A 563 -0.18 -2.24 -22.60
C VAL A 563 0.64 -1.75 -21.43
N PHE A 564 1.33 -2.67 -20.77
CA PHE A 564 2.09 -2.35 -19.58
C PHE A 564 3.20 -1.34 -19.87
N LYS A 565 4.07 -1.61 -20.86
CA LYS A 565 5.15 -0.71 -21.29
C LYS A 565 4.61 0.67 -21.67
N GLN A 566 3.50 0.73 -22.41
CA GLN A 566 2.86 1.96 -22.85
C GLN A 566 2.29 2.79 -21.70
N VAL A 567 1.65 2.15 -20.71
CA VAL A 567 1.11 2.84 -19.52
C VAL A 567 2.25 3.26 -18.57
N LYS A 568 3.25 2.39 -18.35
CA LYS A 568 4.46 2.69 -17.58
C LYS A 568 5.18 3.92 -18.13
N SER A 569 5.42 3.97 -19.45
CA SER A 569 6.05 5.13 -20.10
C SER A 569 5.25 6.41 -19.88
N GLN A 570 3.93 6.37 -20.12
CA GLN A 570 3.05 7.53 -19.91
C GLN A 570 3.08 8.01 -18.45
N LEU A 571 3.01 7.10 -17.47
CA LEU A 571 3.07 7.47 -16.05
C LEU A 571 4.38 8.17 -15.69
N ARG A 572 5.49 7.75 -16.31
CA ARG A 572 6.84 8.29 -16.05
C ARG A 572 7.14 9.59 -16.80
N GLU A 573 6.41 9.91 -17.86
CA GLU A 573 6.46 11.22 -18.52
C GLU A 573 6.00 12.35 -17.59
N TYR A 574 5.09 12.05 -16.66
CA TYR A 574 4.62 12.99 -15.65
C TYR A 574 5.65 13.11 -14.51
N GLY A 575 6.71 13.88 -14.76
CA GLY A 575 7.78 14.14 -13.78
C GLY A 575 7.29 14.72 -12.44
N ARG A 576 8.15 14.65 -11.41
CA ARG A 576 7.94 15.23 -10.06
C ARG A 576 6.65 14.77 -9.36
N ASN A 577 6.22 13.53 -9.56
CA ASN A 577 5.04 12.95 -8.91
C ASN A 577 3.77 13.82 -9.03
N GLY A 578 3.68 14.61 -10.11
CA GLY A 578 2.51 15.42 -10.47
C GLY A 578 2.27 16.72 -9.67
N ILE A 579 3.08 17.05 -8.66
CA ILE A 579 2.85 18.26 -7.83
C ILE A 579 2.92 19.57 -8.64
N GLY A 580 3.65 19.56 -9.76
CA GLY A 580 3.78 20.71 -10.66
C GLY A 580 2.45 21.18 -11.25
N TYR A 581 1.53 20.25 -11.54
CA TYR A 581 0.19 20.58 -11.99
C TYR A 581 -0.54 21.45 -10.97
N GLY A 582 -0.59 21.00 -9.71
CA GLY A 582 -1.27 21.71 -8.64
C GLY A 582 -0.68 23.08 -8.38
N LEU A 583 0.64 23.23 -8.48
CA LEU A 583 1.32 24.51 -8.35
C LEU A 583 0.94 25.50 -9.46
N LEU A 584 0.90 25.05 -10.72
CA LEU A 584 0.51 25.87 -11.86
C LEU A 584 -0.98 26.23 -11.83
N ARG A 585 -1.84 25.30 -11.41
CA ARG A 585 -3.29 25.51 -11.39
C ARG A 585 -3.75 26.35 -10.21
N HIS A 586 -3.29 26.03 -8.99
CA HIS A 586 -3.86 26.59 -7.75
C HIS A 586 -2.97 27.64 -7.07
N CYS A 587 -1.65 27.61 -7.31
CA CYS A 587 -0.71 28.51 -6.63
C CYS A 587 -0.09 29.60 -7.52
N ASN A 588 -0.33 29.55 -8.84
CA ASN A 588 0.20 30.54 -9.77
C ASN A 588 -0.92 31.33 -10.50
N PRO A 589 -1.11 32.61 -10.17
CA PRO A 589 -2.19 33.42 -10.74
C PRO A 589 -2.01 33.72 -12.24
N HIS A 590 -0.79 33.59 -12.78
CA HIS A 590 -0.53 33.81 -14.21
C HIS A 590 -0.90 32.60 -15.07
N THR A 591 -0.97 31.40 -14.48
CA THR A 591 -1.24 30.15 -15.20
C THR A 591 -2.60 29.55 -14.86
N ALA A 592 -3.17 29.88 -13.70
CA ALA A 592 -4.49 29.39 -13.26
C ALA A 592 -5.59 29.57 -14.32
N ALA A 593 -5.62 30.73 -14.99
CA ALA A 593 -6.61 31.05 -16.02
C ALA A 593 -6.57 30.11 -17.25
N ALA A 594 -5.43 29.46 -17.52
CA ALA A 594 -5.33 28.49 -18.62
C ALA A 594 -6.10 27.19 -18.34
N PHE A 595 -6.35 26.88 -17.06
CA PHE A 595 -7.15 25.72 -16.65
C PHE A 595 -8.64 26.03 -16.50
N ALA A 596 -9.02 27.32 -16.49
CA ALA A 596 -10.40 27.74 -16.32
C ALA A 596 -11.28 27.23 -17.46
N GLY A 597 -12.35 26.49 -17.09
CA GLY A 597 -13.31 25.94 -18.05
C GLY A 597 -12.92 24.59 -18.65
N LEU A 598 -11.73 24.05 -18.34
CA LEU A 598 -11.40 22.66 -18.67
C LEU A 598 -12.13 21.72 -17.70
N ALA A 599 -12.71 20.65 -18.25
CA ALA A 599 -13.33 19.62 -17.43
C ALA A 599 -12.25 18.86 -16.66
N GLY A 600 -12.47 18.69 -15.35
CA GLY A 600 -11.62 17.82 -14.53
C GLY A 600 -11.93 16.34 -14.76
N PRO A 601 -11.04 15.43 -14.33
CA PRO A 601 -11.29 14.00 -14.40
C PRO A 601 -12.55 13.59 -13.64
N GLN A 602 -13.28 12.62 -14.18
CA GLN A 602 -14.49 12.06 -13.55
C GLN A 602 -14.17 10.89 -12.61
N MET A 603 -12.92 10.45 -12.58
CA MET A 603 -12.45 9.28 -11.86
C MET A 603 -11.15 9.57 -11.09
N ARG A 604 -10.96 8.90 -9.95
CA ARG A 604 -9.68 8.88 -9.22
C ARG A 604 -9.21 7.45 -8.95
N PHE A 605 -7.91 7.23 -9.04
CA PHE A 605 -7.24 6.02 -8.55
C PHE A 605 -6.19 6.37 -7.49
N ASN A 606 -6.09 5.57 -6.44
CA ASN A 606 -5.05 5.72 -5.42
C ASN A 606 -4.59 4.34 -4.91
N TYR A 607 -3.28 4.11 -4.86
CA TYR A 607 -2.67 2.97 -4.19
C TYR A 607 -2.06 3.43 -2.86
N LEU A 608 -2.63 2.96 -1.76
CA LEU A 608 -2.31 3.41 -0.40
C LEU A 608 -1.08 2.71 0.20
N GLY A 609 -0.43 1.82 -0.55
CA GLY A 609 0.68 0.99 -0.08
C GLY A 609 0.22 -0.11 0.87
N ARG A 610 1.12 -0.52 1.77
CA ARG A 610 0.85 -1.56 2.77
C ARG A 610 0.29 -0.96 4.06
N ALA A 611 -0.80 -1.54 4.54
CA ALA A 611 -1.39 -1.17 5.82
C ALA A 611 -0.42 -1.51 6.97
N PRO A 612 -0.24 -0.62 7.95
CA PRO A 612 0.61 -0.91 9.10
C PRO A 612 -0.01 -2.06 9.94
N GLY A 613 0.78 -3.11 10.18
CA GLY A 613 0.46 -4.21 11.08
C GLY A 613 1.14 -4.02 12.45
N GLY A 614 0.49 -4.46 13.53
CA GLY A 614 1.11 -4.42 14.85
C GLY A 614 0.24 -4.99 15.97
N ALA A 615 0.87 -5.75 16.88
CA ALA A 615 0.25 -6.24 18.10
C ALA A 615 0.90 -5.55 19.30
N GLY A 616 0.10 -4.92 20.15
CA GLY A 616 0.57 -4.30 21.40
C GLY A 616 -0.04 -2.93 21.66
N ASP A 617 0.44 -2.28 22.71
CA ASP A 617 0.06 -0.92 23.01
C ASP A 617 0.52 0.03 21.90
N TRP A 618 -0.28 1.06 21.64
CA TRP A 618 -0.14 2.02 20.55
C TRP A 618 -0.29 1.43 19.14
N SER A 619 -0.76 0.19 19.01
CA SER A 619 -1.08 -0.39 17.71
C SER A 619 -2.45 0.04 17.20
N VAL A 620 -2.55 0.26 15.88
CA VAL A 620 -3.80 0.64 15.21
C VAL A 620 -4.68 -0.59 15.06
N LEU A 621 -5.98 -0.46 15.37
CA LEU A 621 -6.94 -1.55 15.16
C LEU A 621 -7.22 -1.72 13.66
N PRO A 622 -7.13 -2.95 13.12
CA PRO A 622 -7.41 -3.21 11.71
C PRO A 622 -8.80 -2.71 11.28
N GLY A 623 -8.90 -2.16 10.07
CA GLY A 623 -10.15 -1.67 9.49
C GLY A 623 -10.71 -0.38 10.10
N THR A 624 -9.96 0.29 10.98
CA THR A 624 -10.39 1.55 11.62
C THR A 624 -9.78 2.81 11.01
N VAL A 625 -8.77 2.66 10.14
CA VAL A 625 -8.15 3.78 9.41
C VAL A 625 -9.00 4.14 8.21
N GLY A 626 -9.35 5.41 8.06
CA GLY A 626 -9.96 5.88 6.83
C GLY A 626 -10.27 7.36 6.82
N VAL A 627 -10.47 7.88 5.60
CA VAL A 627 -11.05 9.19 5.36
C VAL A 627 -12.56 9.08 5.58
N ALA A 628 -13.03 9.49 6.76
CA ALA A 628 -14.44 9.48 7.06
C ALA A 628 -15.05 10.84 6.73
N GLY A 629 -16.03 10.85 5.82
CA GLY A 629 -17.01 11.92 5.73
C GLY A 629 -18.37 11.27 5.94
N SER A 630 -19.17 11.78 6.87
CA SER A 630 -20.59 11.42 6.95
C SER A 630 -21.44 12.60 6.53
N GLY A 631 -22.65 12.34 6.08
CA GLY A 631 -23.60 13.40 5.75
C GLY A 631 -23.53 13.86 4.30
N PRO A 632 -24.11 15.03 3.98
CA PRO A 632 -24.31 15.52 2.61
C PRO A 632 -23.02 16.08 1.99
N MET A 633 -21.86 15.48 2.27
CA MET A 633 -20.59 15.89 1.66
C MET A 633 -20.59 15.45 0.19
N PRO A 634 -20.43 16.37 -0.78
CA PRO A 634 -20.37 16.02 -2.19
C PRO A 634 -19.27 15.00 -2.49
N LEU A 635 -19.55 14.06 -3.40
CA LEU A 635 -18.53 13.21 -3.98
C LEU A 635 -17.66 14.03 -4.94
N PRO A 636 -16.32 13.96 -4.85
CA PRO A 636 -15.45 14.69 -5.77
C PRO A 636 -15.37 14.06 -7.16
N TYR A 637 -15.67 12.75 -7.28
CA TYR A 637 -15.59 11.99 -8.52
C TYR A 637 -16.82 11.10 -8.69
N VAL A 638 -17.13 10.74 -9.94
CA VAL A 638 -18.17 9.76 -10.25
C VAL A 638 -17.77 8.38 -9.74
N LEU A 639 -16.48 8.04 -9.86
CA LEU A 639 -15.90 6.79 -9.43
C LEU A 639 -14.53 7.01 -8.78
N GLU A 640 -14.31 6.44 -7.60
CA GLU A 640 -13.03 6.42 -6.90
C GLU A 640 -12.62 4.98 -6.63
N VAL A 641 -11.36 4.65 -6.90
CA VAL A 641 -10.76 3.35 -6.59
C VAL A 641 -9.58 3.57 -5.65
N ASN A 642 -9.67 3.02 -4.44
CA ASN A 642 -8.56 3.01 -3.50
C ASN A 642 -8.11 1.57 -3.29
N VAL A 643 -6.83 1.28 -3.55
CA VAL A 643 -6.26 -0.05 -3.36
C VAL A 643 -5.31 -0.03 -2.17
N LEU A 644 -5.43 -1.02 -1.28
CA LEU A 644 -4.60 -1.15 -0.08
C LEU A 644 -4.10 -2.59 0.02
N LEU A 645 -2.80 -2.76 0.26
CA LEU A 645 -2.21 -4.06 0.57
C LEU A 645 -2.36 -4.33 2.08
N THR A 646 -3.03 -5.42 2.44
CA THR A 646 -3.26 -5.80 3.84
C THR A 646 -2.75 -7.20 4.13
N ASP A 647 -2.23 -7.42 5.33
CA ASP A 647 -1.82 -8.76 5.77
C ASP A 647 -3.03 -9.51 6.38
N GLY A 648 -3.53 -10.48 5.63
CA GLY A 648 -4.57 -11.40 6.06
C GLY A 648 -4.02 -12.66 6.75
N PRO A 649 -4.88 -13.45 7.41
CA PRO A 649 -4.48 -14.71 8.06
C PRO A 649 -3.92 -15.76 7.07
N THR A 650 -4.19 -15.60 5.78
CA THR A 650 -3.77 -16.49 4.68
C THR A 650 -2.59 -15.94 3.88
N GLY A 651 -2.23 -14.66 4.04
CA GLY A 651 -1.19 -13.97 3.29
C GLY A 651 -1.56 -12.52 2.98
N PRO A 652 -0.71 -11.80 2.24
CA PRO A 652 -1.02 -10.44 1.79
C PRO A 652 -2.14 -10.46 0.74
N GLU A 653 -3.08 -9.54 0.87
CA GLU A 653 -4.23 -9.36 -0.06
C GLU A 653 -4.34 -7.88 -0.45
N LEU A 654 -4.42 -7.60 -1.76
CA LEU A 654 -4.80 -6.29 -2.28
C LEU A 654 -6.32 -6.16 -2.22
N ALA A 655 -6.80 -5.22 -1.39
CA ALA A 655 -8.20 -4.86 -1.29
C ALA A 655 -8.46 -3.58 -2.09
N ALA A 656 -9.30 -3.66 -3.12
CA ALA A 656 -9.73 -2.52 -3.92
C ALA A 656 -11.12 -2.05 -3.48
N ARG A 657 -11.19 -0.84 -2.94
CA ARG A 657 -12.41 -0.18 -2.52
C ARG A 657 -12.89 0.78 -3.60
N TRP A 658 -14.03 0.46 -4.17
CA TRP A 658 -14.76 1.23 -5.16
C TRP A 658 -15.80 2.08 -4.45
N THR A 659 -15.81 3.38 -4.72
CA THR A 659 -16.84 4.32 -4.25
C THR A 659 -17.38 5.08 -5.44
N TRP A 660 -18.70 5.15 -5.59
CA TRP A 660 -19.30 5.81 -6.75
C TRP A 660 -20.57 6.59 -6.40
N ALA A 661 -20.94 7.52 -7.29
CA ALA A 661 -22.21 8.22 -7.22
C ALA A 661 -23.37 7.26 -7.61
N GLY A 662 -24.16 6.83 -6.62
CA GLY A 662 -25.13 5.74 -6.77
C GLY A 662 -26.26 5.98 -7.79
N GLU A 663 -26.56 7.25 -8.10
CA GLU A 663 -27.52 7.56 -9.17
C GLU A 663 -26.89 7.53 -10.59
N LEU A 664 -25.57 7.73 -10.68
CA LEU A 664 -24.84 7.82 -11.95
C LEU A 664 -24.41 6.44 -12.45
N LEU A 665 -24.02 5.55 -11.53
CA LEU A 665 -23.61 4.17 -11.81
C LEU A 665 -24.37 3.20 -10.89
N THR A 666 -24.82 2.08 -11.45
CA THR A 666 -25.44 0.98 -10.70
C THR A 666 -24.37 0.08 -10.10
N GLU A 667 -24.76 -0.65 -9.07
CA GLU A 667 -23.88 -1.65 -8.44
C GLU A 667 -23.39 -2.70 -9.46
N ASN A 668 -24.25 -3.17 -10.36
CA ASN A 668 -23.89 -4.13 -11.42
C ASN A 668 -22.85 -3.56 -12.40
N GLU A 669 -22.99 -2.29 -12.80
CA GLU A 669 -22.03 -1.61 -13.68
C GLU A 669 -20.63 -1.55 -13.03
N VAL A 670 -20.57 -1.30 -11.71
CA VAL A 670 -19.30 -1.25 -10.96
C VAL A 670 -18.73 -2.64 -10.72
N TYR A 671 -19.56 -3.66 -10.44
CA TYR A 671 -19.12 -5.06 -10.37
C TYR A 671 -18.50 -5.52 -11.69
N GLU A 672 -19.15 -5.23 -12.82
CA GLU A 672 -18.63 -5.60 -14.14
C GLU A 672 -17.25 -4.97 -14.40
N LEU A 673 -17.09 -3.68 -14.07
CA LEU A 673 -15.80 -3.01 -14.19
C LEU A 673 -14.76 -3.61 -13.23
N ALA A 674 -15.12 -3.93 -12.00
CA ALA A 674 -14.22 -4.53 -11.02
C ALA A 674 -13.76 -5.93 -11.44
N ASP A 675 -14.65 -6.74 -12.03
CA ASP A 675 -14.34 -8.05 -12.61
C ASP A 675 -13.40 -7.89 -13.81
N LEU A 676 -13.72 -6.97 -14.74
CA LEU A 676 -12.85 -6.66 -15.88
C LEU A 676 -11.45 -6.22 -15.43
N TRP A 677 -11.38 -5.40 -14.38
CA TRP A 677 -10.11 -4.97 -13.80
C TRP A 677 -9.32 -6.14 -13.21
N LEU A 678 -9.97 -7.02 -12.45
CA LEU A 678 -9.33 -8.22 -11.93
C LEU A 678 -8.79 -9.11 -13.07
N TYR A 679 -9.59 -9.35 -14.11
CA TYR A 679 -9.15 -10.11 -15.28
C TYR A 679 -7.98 -9.46 -16.02
N ALA A 680 -7.98 -8.13 -16.17
CA ALA A 680 -6.89 -7.40 -16.81
C ALA A 680 -5.60 -7.49 -15.98
N VAL A 681 -5.68 -7.32 -14.66
CA VAL A 681 -4.53 -7.49 -13.76
C VAL A 681 -3.99 -8.91 -13.82
N THR A 682 -4.86 -9.93 -13.83
CA THR A 682 -4.44 -11.33 -14.03
C THR A 682 -3.70 -11.51 -15.35
N ALA A 683 -4.25 -11.00 -16.47
CA ALA A 683 -3.60 -11.15 -17.78
C ALA A 683 -2.22 -10.47 -17.85
N LEU A 684 -2.07 -9.28 -17.27
CA LEU A 684 -0.78 -8.59 -17.18
C LEU A 684 0.23 -9.38 -16.35
N THR A 685 -0.24 -10.02 -15.28
CA THR A 685 0.59 -10.85 -14.39
C THR A 685 0.97 -12.18 -15.05
N GLU A 686 0.05 -12.79 -15.80
CA GLU A 686 0.32 -13.98 -16.63
C GLU A 686 1.36 -13.68 -17.71
N TYR A 687 1.30 -12.49 -18.33
CA TYR A 687 2.37 -12.02 -19.21
C TYR A 687 3.69 -11.92 -18.47
N ALA A 688 3.73 -11.25 -17.32
CA ALA A 688 4.95 -11.09 -16.51
C ALA A 688 5.56 -12.42 -16.04
N ALA A 689 4.79 -13.49 -15.94
CA ALA A 689 5.30 -14.82 -15.61
C ALA A 689 6.02 -15.52 -16.78
N ARG A 690 6.01 -14.94 -17.98
CA ARG A 690 6.64 -15.54 -19.16
C ARG A 690 8.15 -15.23 -19.20
N PRO A 691 8.98 -16.14 -19.76
CA PRO A 691 10.42 -15.90 -19.89
C PRO A 691 10.77 -14.69 -20.77
N ASP A 692 9.90 -14.33 -21.72
CA ASP A 692 10.04 -13.22 -22.67
C ASP A 692 9.39 -11.92 -22.17
N ALA A 693 9.00 -11.84 -20.89
CA ALA A 693 8.25 -10.71 -20.35
C ALA A 693 9.12 -9.52 -19.90
N ALA A 694 10.44 -9.73 -19.86
CA ALA A 694 11.38 -8.66 -19.56
C ALA A 694 11.46 -7.68 -20.73
N GLY A 695 11.64 -6.40 -20.42
CA GLY A 695 11.93 -5.40 -21.43
C GLY A 695 11.94 -3.98 -20.89
N MET A 696 12.95 -3.22 -21.28
CA MET A 696 13.10 -1.82 -20.87
C MET A 696 12.08 -0.94 -21.60
N THR A 697 11.69 0.15 -20.96
CA THR A 697 10.98 1.26 -21.60
C THR A 697 11.92 2.42 -21.86
N PRO A 698 11.57 3.39 -22.74
CA PRO A 698 12.34 4.64 -22.90
C PRO A 698 12.63 5.36 -21.58
N ALA A 699 11.75 5.19 -20.59
CA ALA A 699 11.94 5.77 -19.26
C ALA A 699 12.99 5.03 -18.41
N ASP A 700 13.34 3.79 -18.74
CA ASP A 700 14.36 2.98 -18.04
C ASP A 700 15.79 3.26 -18.57
N VAL A 701 15.91 3.87 -19.76
CA VAL A 701 17.20 4.16 -20.40
C VAL A 701 17.57 5.65 -20.30
N SER A 702 18.82 5.92 -19.92
CA SER A 702 19.33 7.30 -19.74
C SER A 702 19.44 8.14 -21.03
N HIS A 703 19.05 7.59 -22.18
CA HIS A 703 19.18 8.22 -23.49
C HIS A 703 17.81 8.62 -24.04
N GLY A 704 17.38 9.86 -23.77
CA GLY A 704 16.02 10.37 -24.06
C GLY A 704 15.65 10.56 -25.54
N SER A 705 16.28 9.86 -26.47
CA SER A 705 15.95 9.85 -27.91
C SER A 705 15.53 8.48 -28.44
N LEU A 706 15.56 7.44 -27.60
CA LEU A 706 15.18 6.09 -27.98
C LEU A 706 13.67 5.92 -27.84
N SER A 707 13.01 5.44 -28.89
CA SER A 707 11.62 4.99 -28.84
C SER A 707 11.51 3.58 -28.27
N GLN A 708 10.29 3.15 -27.90
CA GLN A 708 10.07 1.76 -27.47
C GLN A 708 10.42 0.79 -28.61
N ASP A 709 10.13 1.15 -29.85
CA ASP A 709 10.46 0.34 -31.04
C ASP A 709 11.98 0.17 -31.18
N ASP A 710 12.77 1.23 -30.94
CA ASP A 710 14.24 1.14 -30.98
C ASP A 710 14.78 0.21 -29.87
N ILE A 711 14.19 0.25 -28.68
CA ILE A 711 14.58 -0.60 -27.55
C ILE A 711 14.24 -2.06 -27.82
N ASP A 712 13.01 -2.32 -28.29
CA ASP A 712 12.57 -3.66 -28.64
C ASP A 712 13.41 -4.24 -29.80
N GLU A 713 13.85 -3.42 -30.76
CA GLU A 713 14.79 -3.81 -31.82
C GLU A 713 16.17 -4.19 -31.26
N PHE A 714 16.71 -3.38 -30.34
CA PHE A 714 17.99 -3.71 -29.68
C PHE A 714 17.92 -4.97 -28.80
N GLU A 715 16.82 -5.18 -28.08
CA GLU A 715 16.60 -6.39 -27.27
C GLU A 715 16.56 -7.63 -28.18
N ALA A 716 15.85 -7.54 -29.31
CA ALA A 716 15.80 -8.63 -30.29
C ALA A 716 17.18 -8.91 -30.94
N GLU A 717 17.96 -7.88 -31.28
CA GLU A 717 19.31 -8.03 -31.83
C GLU A 717 20.28 -8.66 -30.81
N LEU A 718 20.19 -8.28 -29.54
CA LEU A 718 21.02 -8.82 -28.45
C LEU A 718 20.73 -10.31 -28.20
N ASP A 719 19.46 -10.71 -28.21
CA ASP A 719 19.06 -12.11 -28.08
C ASP A 719 19.51 -12.95 -29.28
N GLU A 720 19.48 -12.40 -30.50
CA GLU A 720 19.94 -13.07 -31.72
C GLU A 720 21.47 -13.22 -31.79
N GLU A 721 22.24 -12.20 -31.38
CA GLU A 721 23.71 -12.22 -31.51
C GLU A 721 24.42 -12.89 -30.32
N TRP A 722 23.87 -12.85 -29.11
CA TRP A 722 24.60 -13.24 -27.89
C TRP A 722 23.95 -14.37 -27.08
N GLY A 723 22.72 -14.78 -27.38
CA GLY A 723 22.05 -15.95 -26.79
C GLY A 723 22.14 -15.97 -25.26
N ALA A 724 21.37 -15.09 -24.61
CA ALA A 724 21.21 -15.07 -23.16
C ALA A 724 20.51 -16.34 -22.64
#